data_AF-A0A8H6K3C8-F1
#
_entry.id   AF-A0A8H6K3C8-F1
#
_cell.length_a   1.000
_cell.length_b   1.000
_cell.length_c   1.000
_cell.angle_alpha   90.00
_cell.angle_beta   90.00
_cell.angle_gamma   90.00
#
_symmetry.space_group_name_H-M   'P 1'
#
loop_
_entity.id
_entity.type
_entity.pdbx_description
1 polymer ?
#
loop_
_entity_poly.entity_id
_entity_poly.type
_entity_poly.pdbx_seq_one_letter_code
_entity_poly.pdbx_strand_id
1 'polypeptide(L)'
;MSRPSSPAPHQKATPLGESTKSSLEDVEAAAPSEQQEQPPRYSIYTTWEKRFIVLGACLAAFFSPFTAQIYLPALPVLAEDLGVSDSDINLTLTTYMIFQGIIPMFIGSLADNSGRRPAYVICFVVYIAANIGLALSQNYASLLVVRCIQSAGSSSTVALASAVVADIITSAERGQYIGITVVPIVLAPALGPVLGGILAQFLGWRSIFWFLAILSGVFFIAQLLFFPETCRKIVDDGSVRPPRLYRTGYQLLKDYFKKRRADGGPVTRSTTGGTSNTAKPSLKFKLNPFGSLLLLFERELGLLLSFSAIVFAGFYAIAASMPTQFERLYGFGSLKVGLMYLPLAGGSVVAAFMVGPLVNWNYRRHCKRLGIPYDKSRQQDLSHFPIEKARLEIGLPLLYLSSILLLVWGWVLQVGAPVAVPCVLLFLFGVGMIGFNNTTNTLIIDIHPGKAGTATAANNLTRCLLGAGATAAILPMINRMGVGWAFTLLALLYIFSITDFDQSPQSSTSKMDEPQASQTQAPSKTLTAQCYCKAVHFDITVPTSALPLTTYVCHCSICRYTHGTLSVFHAPLPSGVAPSFIAPSSLEALTVYRPEGATSARYFCSNCACHIGNKGMPNAPEVWAICSSIFDANKDDEPSPWDISTHVFTDSAPGGGLYDWLPRMAGKDMQVWNPPGAEASPPPRETDAEGKDVLRAQCHCGGVSFTIARPDPESKSYAPWVSKSEPSKWMAGLDVCGDCRRQTGSHVATWAMVPESCISEDLVKDFEFGTGRKYQSSETTLRLNCGTCGAIVMGFYTGPDGGGRLMESGERIVAVGVGILRAPGGALAEDWLEYKSAGGVGQAEGGREYNAVLVDSLIDGFAEWMKKRDGGSS
;
A
#
# COMPACT_ATOMS: atom_id res chain seq x y z
N MET A 1 40.81 94.94 -11.12
CA MET A 1 40.20 93.70 -11.64
C MET A 1 40.16 92.69 -10.50
N SER A 2 38.99 92.31 -9.99
CA SER A 2 38.90 91.55 -8.74
C SER A 2 37.49 91.01 -8.46
N ARG A 3 37.36 89.67 -8.31
CA ARG A 3 36.30 88.93 -7.58
C ARG A 3 36.55 87.41 -7.70
N PRO A 4 36.67 86.65 -6.60
CA PRO A 4 36.51 85.20 -6.60
C PRO A 4 35.43 84.70 -5.61
N SER A 5 35.05 83.43 -5.74
CA SER A 5 33.95 82.74 -5.05
C SER A 5 34.41 81.60 -4.11
N SER A 6 33.48 80.94 -3.42
CA SER A 6 33.65 80.13 -2.20
C SER A 6 32.76 78.85 -2.25
N PRO A 7 32.82 77.87 -1.31
CA PRO A 7 34.00 77.07 -0.93
C PRO A 7 33.73 75.54 -0.82
N ALA A 8 34.81 74.78 -0.59
CA ALA A 8 34.83 73.56 0.24
C ALA A 8 35.84 73.78 1.40
N PRO A 9 35.99 72.90 2.40
CA PRO A 9 37.13 71.96 2.40
C PRO A 9 36.78 70.64 3.17
N HIS A 10 37.66 69.77 3.70
CA HIS A 10 39.13 69.63 3.78
C HIS A 10 39.53 68.13 3.90
N GLN A 11 40.82 67.82 4.08
CA GLN A 11 41.32 66.49 4.44
C GLN A 11 42.75 66.57 5.05
N LYS A 12 43.10 65.54 5.86
CA LYS A 12 44.46 65.00 6.17
C LYS A 12 45.48 65.71 7.08
N ALA A 13 46.10 64.90 7.94
CA ALA A 13 47.56 64.74 8.10
C ALA A 13 47.90 63.31 8.64
N THR A 14 49.16 62.86 8.56
CA THR A 14 49.68 61.48 8.86
C THR A 14 50.80 61.54 9.93
N PRO A 15 51.38 60.42 10.47
CA PRO A 15 52.62 59.83 9.90
C PRO A 15 52.86 58.29 10.12
N LEU A 16 54.09 57.82 9.78
CA LEU A 16 54.66 56.45 9.69
C LEU A 16 55.02 55.81 11.06
N GLY A 17 55.42 54.52 11.25
CA GLY A 17 55.59 53.35 10.34
C GLY A 17 56.29 52.12 11.02
N GLU A 18 56.48 51.04 10.25
CA GLU A 18 57.36 49.84 10.42
C GLU A 18 57.10 48.66 11.43
N SER A 19 57.02 47.46 10.82
CA SER A 19 57.69 46.18 11.18
C SER A 19 57.18 45.25 12.32
N THR A 20 56.53 44.16 11.88
CA THR A 20 56.53 42.78 12.44
C THR A 20 55.83 42.48 13.77
N LYS A 21 54.61 41.91 13.65
CA LYS A 21 54.16 40.79 14.49
C LYS A 21 53.38 39.78 13.63
N SER A 22 53.56 38.50 13.91
CA SER A 22 53.01 37.39 13.13
C SER A 22 51.62 36.97 13.62
N SER A 23 50.90 36.31 12.71
CA SER A 23 49.90 35.25 12.98
C SER A 23 48.78 35.57 13.97
N LEU A 24 47.61 35.97 13.45
CA LEU A 24 46.26 35.59 13.91
C LEU A 24 45.22 36.07 12.88
N GLU A 25 45.28 35.52 11.66
CA GLU A 25 44.11 35.45 10.76
C GLU A 25 43.70 33.98 10.74
N ASP A 26 42.58 33.61 11.37
CA ASP A 26 41.92 32.33 11.09
C ASP A 26 40.49 32.24 11.65
N VAL A 27 39.58 31.85 10.76
CA VAL A 27 38.27 31.20 11.03
C VAL A 27 37.23 31.98 11.87
N GLU A 28 36.67 33.03 11.27
CA GLU A 28 35.27 33.39 11.52
C GLU A 28 34.37 32.53 10.60
N ALA A 29 34.17 31.27 10.99
CA ALA A 29 33.39 30.31 10.21
C ALA A 29 31.90 30.69 10.22
N ALA A 30 31.36 30.98 9.04
CA ALA A 30 29.93 31.14 8.84
C ALA A 30 29.16 29.92 9.38
N ALA A 31 28.19 30.15 10.25
CA ALA A 31 27.34 29.10 10.81
C ALA A 31 26.70 28.29 9.66
N PRO A 32 26.69 26.94 9.73
CA PRO A 32 26.03 26.13 8.72
C PRO A 32 24.53 26.42 8.77
N SER A 33 23.99 26.92 7.65
CA SER A 33 22.55 27.07 7.47
C SER A 33 21.86 25.75 7.76
N GLU A 34 20.86 25.74 8.64
CA GLU A 34 19.99 24.59 8.88
C GLU A 34 19.36 24.15 7.55
N GLN A 35 19.91 23.07 6.99
CA GLN A 35 19.26 22.38 5.88
C GLN A 35 18.08 21.64 6.48
N GLN A 36 16.88 22.21 6.30
CA GLN A 36 15.62 21.49 6.50
C GLN A 36 15.76 20.11 5.84
N GLU A 37 15.71 19.03 6.63
CA GLU A 37 15.71 17.67 6.09
C GLU A 37 14.42 17.47 5.30
N GLN A 38 14.52 17.71 4.00
CA GLN A 38 13.44 17.44 3.05
C GLN A 38 13.10 15.95 3.13
N PRO A 39 11.82 15.57 3.19
CA PRO A 39 11.44 14.16 3.23
C PRO A 39 12.08 13.43 2.02
N PRO A 40 12.60 12.21 2.22
CA PRO A 40 13.42 11.53 1.22
C PRO A 40 12.69 11.45 -0.12
N ARG A 41 13.39 11.86 -1.19
CA ARG A 41 12.79 11.97 -2.52
C ARG A 41 12.33 10.59 -2.98
N TYR A 42 11.07 10.47 -3.38
CA TYR A 42 10.49 9.20 -3.81
C TYR A 42 11.30 8.52 -4.93
N SER A 43 11.91 9.28 -5.84
CA SER A 43 12.96 8.77 -6.72
C SER A 43 14.02 9.83 -7.00
N ILE A 44 15.27 9.39 -7.21
CA ILE A 44 16.36 10.29 -7.62
C ILE A 44 16.22 10.80 -9.07
N TYR A 45 15.39 10.13 -9.88
CA TYR A 45 15.27 10.39 -11.31
C TYR A 45 14.61 11.75 -11.60
N THR A 46 15.25 12.53 -12.47
CA THR A 46 14.70 13.77 -13.02
C THR A 46 13.43 13.49 -13.84
N THR A 47 12.60 14.52 -14.07
CA THR A 47 11.37 14.41 -14.87
C THR A 47 11.62 13.86 -16.28
N TRP A 48 12.77 14.17 -16.89
CA TRP A 48 13.14 13.63 -18.21
C TRP A 48 13.58 12.17 -18.16
N GLU A 49 14.35 11.77 -17.14
CA GLU A 49 14.71 10.36 -16.92
C GLU A 49 13.47 9.51 -16.62
N LYS A 50 12.58 9.98 -15.73
CA LYS A 50 11.25 9.38 -15.49
C LYS A 50 10.49 9.16 -16.79
N ARG A 51 10.35 10.20 -17.62
CA ARG A 51 9.68 10.11 -18.93
C ARG A 51 10.33 9.10 -19.87
N PHE A 52 11.67 9.05 -19.92
CA PHE A 52 12.39 8.10 -20.77
C PHE A 52 12.22 6.65 -20.30
N ILE A 53 12.31 6.40 -19.00
CA ILE A 53 12.11 5.06 -18.40
C ILE A 53 10.66 4.61 -18.63
N VAL A 54 9.67 5.47 -18.36
CA VAL A 54 8.27 5.16 -18.64
C VAL A 54 8.06 4.90 -20.13
N LEU A 55 8.59 5.74 -21.04
CA LEU A 55 8.50 5.52 -22.48
C LEU A 55 9.09 4.17 -22.92
N GLY A 56 10.25 3.78 -22.40
CA GLY A 56 10.83 2.46 -22.65
C GLY A 56 9.92 1.31 -22.20
N ALA A 57 9.30 1.45 -21.02
CA ALA A 57 8.34 0.48 -20.51
C ALA A 57 7.04 0.44 -21.35
N CYS A 58 6.54 1.60 -21.80
CA CYS A 58 5.39 1.73 -22.71
C CYS A 58 5.65 1.05 -24.07
N LEU A 59 6.85 1.26 -24.63
CA LEU A 59 7.27 0.63 -25.89
C LEU A 59 7.47 -0.88 -25.73
N ALA A 60 7.91 -1.36 -24.57
CA ALA A 60 7.92 -2.79 -24.27
C ALA A 60 6.49 -3.36 -24.21
N ALA A 61 5.55 -2.66 -23.54
CA ALA A 61 4.15 -3.06 -23.42
C ALA A 61 3.42 -3.15 -24.76
N PHE A 62 3.81 -2.36 -25.77
CA PHE A 62 3.25 -2.38 -27.13
C PHE A 62 3.32 -3.79 -27.77
N PHE A 63 4.42 -4.53 -27.57
CA PHE A 63 4.63 -5.82 -28.23
C PHE A 63 3.57 -6.86 -27.89
N SER A 64 3.00 -6.83 -26.68
CA SER A 64 2.00 -7.80 -26.21
C SER A 64 0.72 -7.79 -27.08
N PRO A 65 -0.07 -6.70 -27.15
CA PRO A 65 -1.22 -6.61 -28.05
C PRO A 65 -0.82 -6.58 -29.53
N PHE A 66 0.32 -5.99 -29.89
CA PHE A 66 0.71 -5.87 -31.31
C PHE A 66 0.93 -7.24 -31.96
N THR A 67 1.56 -8.18 -31.23
CA THR A 67 1.80 -9.56 -31.69
C THR A 67 0.51 -10.36 -31.91
N ALA A 68 -0.50 -10.16 -31.06
CA ALA A 68 -1.80 -10.81 -31.22
C ALA A 68 -2.49 -10.30 -32.49
N GLN A 69 -2.51 -8.98 -32.69
CA GLN A 69 -3.32 -8.35 -33.73
C GLN A 69 -2.67 -8.37 -35.12
N ILE A 70 -1.35 -8.34 -35.23
CA ILE A 70 -0.63 -8.44 -36.53
C ILE A 70 -0.85 -9.78 -37.25
N TYR A 71 -1.29 -10.80 -36.54
CA TYR A 71 -1.54 -12.11 -37.11
C TYR A 71 -2.88 -12.23 -37.86
N LEU A 72 -3.92 -11.55 -37.37
CA LEU A 72 -5.31 -11.87 -37.73
C LEU A 72 -5.56 -11.89 -39.25
N PRO A 73 -5.09 -10.91 -40.06
CA PRO A 73 -5.39 -10.90 -41.50
C PRO A 73 -4.63 -11.94 -42.32
N ALA A 74 -3.66 -12.63 -41.71
CA ALA A 74 -2.92 -13.72 -42.32
C ALA A 74 -3.56 -15.09 -42.05
N LEU A 75 -4.52 -15.19 -41.11
CA LEU A 75 -5.12 -16.47 -40.68
C LEU A 75 -5.60 -17.36 -41.85
N PRO A 76 -6.34 -16.87 -42.86
CA PRO A 76 -6.81 -17.74 -43.94
C PRO A 76 -5.66 -18.23 -44.84
N VAL A 77 -4.70 -17.36 -45.17
CA VAL A 77 -3.50 -17.71 -45.94
C VAL A 77 -2.63 -18.74 -45.20
N LEU A 78 -2.60 -18.70 -43.86
CA LEU A 78 -1.96 -19.77 -43.07
C LEU A 78 -2.76 -21.08 -43.05
N ALA A 79 -4.09 -21.03 -43.02
CA ALA A 79 -4.93 -22.22 -43.10
C ALA A 79 -4.70 -22.95 -44.43
N GLU A 80 -4.64 -22.19 -45.53
CA GLU A 80 -4.34 -22.69 -46.88
C GLU A 80 -2.90 -23.25 -46.99
N ASP A 81 -1.87 -22.49 -46.62
CA ASP A 81 -0.44 -22.91 -46.71
C ASP A 81 -0.12 -24.15 -45.85
N LEU A 82 -0.86 -24.37 -44.75
CA LEU A 82 -0.67 -25.50 -43.85
C LEU A 82 -1.69 -26.63 -44.05
N GLY A 83 -2.67 -26.47 -44.94
CA GLY A 83 -3.70 -27.47 -45.23
C GLY A 83 -4.61 -27.81 -44.05
N VAL A 84 -4.92 -26.84 -43.19
CA VAL A 84 -5.76 -27.00 -41.98
C VAL A 84 -7.06 -26.20 -42.07
N SER A 85 -8.06 -26.51 -41.25
CA SER A 85 -9.31 -25.74 -41.26
C SER A 85 -9.16 -24.37 -40.60
N ASP A 86 -10.04 -23.43 -40.94
CA ASP A 86 -10.12 -22.12 -40.27
C ASP A 86 -10.29 -22.25 -38.74
N SER A 87 -10.98 -23.31 -38.29
CA SER A 87 -11.20 -23.56 -36.86
C SER A 87 -9.91 -24.03 -36.18
N ASP A 88 -9.10 -24.82 -36.87
CA ASP A 88 -7.78 -25.26 -36.38
C ASP A 88 -6.81 -24.08 -36.33
N ILE A 89 -6.70 -23.27 -37.40
CA ILE A 89 -5.78 -22.13 -37.36
C ILE A 89 -6.18 -21.12 -36.27
N ASN A 90 -7.46 -20.93 -35.97
CA ASN A 90 -7.92 -20.10 -34.85
C ASN A 90 -7.55 -20.68 -33.47
N LEU A 91 -7.32 -22.00 -33.34
CA LEU A 91 -6.79 -22.58 -32.10
C LEU A 91 -5.40 -22.04 -31.75
N THR A 92 -4.64 -21.57 -32.73
CA THR A 92 -3.33 -20.92 -32.51
C THR A 92 -3.46 -19.54 -31.85
N LEU A 93 -4.60 -18.85 -32.03
CA LEU A 93 -4.96 -17.63 -31.31
C LEU A 93 -5.49 -17.96 -29.91
N THR A 94 -6.38 -18.95 -29.79
CA THR A 94 -6.87 -19.48 -28.50
C THR A 94 -5.73 -19.86 -27.56
N THR A 95 -4.78 -20.66 -28.02
CA THR A 95 -3.64 -21.13 -27.22
C THR A 95 -2.69 -19.98 -26.85
N TYR A 96 -2.42 -19.06 -27.78
CA TYR A 96 -1.71 -17.81 -27.50
C TYR A 96 -2.38 -17.01 -26.37
N MET A 97 -3.71 -16.86 -26.39
CA MET A 97 -4.46 -16.15 -25.34
C MET A 97 -4.44 -16.86 -23.98
N ILE A 98 -4.51 -18.20 -23.92
CA ILE A 98 -4.40 -18.95 -22.66
C ILE A 98 -3.07 -18.62 -21.96
N PHE A 99 -1.96 -18.67 -22.70
CA PHE A 99 -0.64 -18.28 -22.17
C PHE A 99 -0.56 -16.78 -21.82
N GLN A 100 -1.28 -15.92 -22.56
CA GLN A 100 -1.32 -14.47 -22.28
C GLN A 100 -2.02 -14.15 -20.95
N GLY A 101 -3.00 -14.96 -20.54
CA GLY A 101 -3.63 -14.87 -19.23
C GLY A 101 -2.74 -15.41 -18.11
N ILE A 102 -2.15 -16.59 -18.32
CA ILE A 102 -1.46 -17.36 -17.28
C ILE A 102 -0.07 -16.79 -16.93
N ILE A 103 0.76 -16.50 -17.94
CA ILE A 103 2.19 -16.20 -17.73
C ILE A 103 2.46 -14.91 -16.91
N PRO A 104 1.69 -13.81 -17.05
CA PRO A 104 1.90 -12.60 -16.24
C PRO A 104 1.86 -12.82 -14.72
N MET A 105 1.13 -13.82 -14.22
CA MET A 105 1.12 -14.15 -12.78
C MET A 105 2.49 -14.63 -12.29
N PHE A 106 3.22 -15.38 -13.12
CA PHE A 106 4.53 -15.92 -12.78
C PHE A 106 5.63 -14.86 -12.95
N ILE A 107 5.62 -14.13 -14.07
CA ILE A 107 6.64 -13.11 -14.36
C ILE A 107 6.47 -11.87 -13.47
N GLY A 108 5.23 -11.49 -13.10
CA GLY A 108 5.00 -10.42 -12.12
C GLY A 108 5.62 -10.73 -10.75
N SER A 109 5.32 -11.92 -10.21
CA SER A 109 5.88 -12.40 -8.94
C SER A 109 7.41 -12.57 -9.00
N LEU A 110 7.96 -12.97 -10.16
CA LEU A 110 9.41 -12.97 -10.40
C LEU A 110 9.98 -11.55 -10.38
N ALA A 111 9.36 -10.58 -11.06
CA ALA A 111 9.85 -9.22 -11.16
C ALA A 111 9.81 -8.47 -9.82
N ASP A 112 8.79 -8.73 -8.99
CA ASP A 112 8.68 -8.16 -7.64
C ASP A 112 9.76 -8.65 -6.67
N ASN A 113 10.41 -9.78 -6.96
CA ASN A 113 11.42 -10.39 -6.07
C ASN A 113 12.84 -10.39 -6.65
N SER A 114 12.96 -10.48 -7.98
CA SER A 114 14.23 -10.62 -8.71
C SER A 114 14.56 -9.44 -9.63
N GLY A 115 13.76 -8.35 -9.63
CA GLY A 115 14.02 -7.11 -10.37
C GLY A 115 13.22 -6.97 -11.67
N ARG A 116 12.95 -5.71 -12.09
CA ARG A 116 12.21 -5.42 -13.33
C ARG A 116 13.06 -5.70 -14.57
N ARG A 117 14.36 -5.38 -14.52
CA ARG A 117 15.25 -5.49 -15.69
C ARG A 117 15.47 -6.95 -16.10
N PRO A 118 15.78 -7.92 -15.19
CA PRO A 118 15.86 -9.32 -15.56
C PRO A 118 14.55 -9.89 -16.09
N ALA A 119 13.40 -9.47 -15.56
CA ALA A 119 12.10 -9.92 -16.06
C ALA A 119 11.88 -9.50 -17.52
N TYR A 120 12.16 -8.24 -17.88
CA TYR A 120 12.13 -7.80 -19.28
C TYR A 120 13.13 -8.56 -20.16
N VAL A 121 14.34 -8.85 -19.66
CA VAL A 121 15.35 -9.61 -20.41
C VAL A 121 14.87 -11.03 -20.73
N ILE A 122 14.31 -11.74 -19.75
CA ILE A 122 13.73 -13.08 -19.95
C ILE A 122 12.60 -13.02 -20.97
N CYS A 123 11.66 -12.08 -20.81
CA CYS A 123 10.55 -11.86 -21.73
C CYS A 123 11.02 -11.68 -23.18
N PHE A 124 11.93 -10.73 -23.45
CA PHE A 124 12.38 -10.43 -24.81
C PHE A 124 13.25 -11.54 -25.42
N VAL A 125 14.10 -12.23 -24.65
CA VAL A 125 14.87 -13.37 -25.16
C VAL A 125 13.93 -14.50 -25.61
N VAL A 126 12.95 -14.87 -24.78
CA VAL A 126 11.95 -15.89 -25.12
C VAL A 126 11.10 -15.46 -26.32
N TYR A 127 10.68 -14.19 -26.37
CA TYR A 127 9.90 -13.63 -27.46
C TYR A 127 10.66 -13.64 -28.80
N ILE A 128 11.92 -13.18 -28.84
CA ILE A 128 12.73 -13.16 -30.06
C ILE A 128 12.97 -14.58 -30.57
N ALA A 129 13.35 -15.51 -29.68
CA ALA A 129 13.56 -16.91 -30.03
C ALA A 129 12.28 -17.56 -30.60
N ALA A 130 11.12 -17.28 -30.00
CA ALA A 130 9.83 -17.77 -30.49
C ALA A 130 9.45 -17.19 -31.86
N ASN A 131 9.72 -15.91 -32.12
CA ASN A 131 9.47 -15.33 -33.46
C ASN A 131 10.36 -15.96 -34.53
N ILE A 132 11.64 -16.22 -34.24
CA ILE A 132 12.52 -16.95 -35.17
C ILE A 132 11.98 -18.37 -35.40
N GLY A 133 11.57 -19.08 -34.35
CA GLY A 133 10.96 -20.42 -34.48
C GLY A 133 9.66 -20.43 -35.29
N LEU A 134 8.81 -19.41 -35.16
CA LEU A 134 7.59 -19.24 -35.96
C LEU A 134 7.89 -18.90 -37.42
N ALA A 135 8.87 -18.04 -37.69
CA ALA A 135 9.30 -17.73 -39.05
C ALA A 135 9.83 -18.96 -39.80
N LEU A 136 10.47 -19.90 -39.07
CA LEU A 136 11.01 -21.17 -39.58
C LEU A 136 10.02 -22.35 -39.50
N SER A 137 8.78 -22.13 -39.02
CA SER A 137 7.80 -23.19 -38.85
C SER A 137 7.31 -23.77 -40.19
N GLN A 138 7.20 -25.09 -40.23
CA GLN A 138 6.86 -25.87 -41.44
C GLN A 138 5.58 -26.68 -41.30
N ASN A 139 5.02 -26.80 -40.09
CA ASN A 139 3.80 -27.54 -39.84
C ASN A 139 2.96 -26.89 -38.72
N TYR A 140 1.65 -27.13 -38.76
CA TYR A 140 0.68 -26.56 -37.83
C TYR A 140 1.01 -26.83 -36.35
N ALA A 141 1.46 -28.03 -35.99
CA ALA A 141 1.80 -28.38 -34.60
C ALA A 141 2.97 -27.54 -34.06
N SER A 142 4.03 -27.37 -34.86
CA SER A 142 5.18 -26.52 -34.51
C SER A 142 4.75 -25.05 -34.36
N LEU A 143 3.88 -24.55 -35.23
CA LEU A 143 3.35 -23.20 -35.15
C LEU A 143 2.54 -22.99 -33.87
N LEU A 144 1.62 -23.91 -33.54
CA LEU A 144 0.80 -23.85 -32.33
C LEU A 144 1.66 -23.87 -31.05
N VAL A 145 2.65 -24.77 -30.95
CA VAL A 145 3.51 -24.85 -29.76
C VAL A 145 4.36 -23.59 -29.59
N VAL A 146 5.00 -23.11 -30.67
CA VAL A 146 5.86 -21.91 -30.57
C VAL A 146 5.02 -20.64 -30.38
N ARG A 147 3.74 -20.62 -30.77
CA ARG A 147 2.79 -19.55 -30.41
C ARG A 147 2.59 -19.40 -28.91
N CYS A 148 2.49 -20.50 -28.16
CA CYS A 148 2.43 -20.46 -26.70
C CYS A 148 3.70 -19.81 -26.09
N ILE A 149 4.88 -20.14 -26.64
CA ILE A 149 6.17 -19.58 -26.21
C ILE A 149 6.26 -18.08 -26.56
N GLN A 150 5.79 -17.68 -27.75
CA GLN A 150 5.72 -16.28 -28.17
C GLN A 150 4.86 -15.43 -27.21
N SER A 151 3.69 -15.95 -26.82
CA SER A 151 2.82 -15.33 -25.82
C SER A 151 3.47 -15.23 -24.44
N ALA A 152 4.17 -16.29 -24.01
CA ALA A 152 4.91 -16.28 -22.76
C ALA A 152 6.00 -15.19 -22.72
N GLY A 153 6.67 -14.94 -23.85
CA GLY A 153 7.64 -13.86 -24.00
C GLY A 153 7.04 -12.45 -23.95
N SER A 154 5.89 -12.20 -24.61
CA SER A 154 5.33 -10.85 -24.75
C SER A 154 4.37 -10.44 -23.63
N SER A 155 3.50 -11.36 -23.17
CA SER A 155 2.30 -11.07 -22.36
C SER A 155 2.55 -10.22 -21.11
N SER A 156 3.67 -10.47 -20.43
CA SER A 156 4.00 -9.87 -19.14
C SER A 156 4.49 -8.41 -19.23
N THR A 157 4.88 -7.95 -20.42
CA THR A 157 5.47 -6.61 -20.61
C THR A 157 4.53 -5.47 -20.22
N VAL A 158 3.21 -5.66 -20.36
CA VAL A 158 2.16 -4.71 -19.94
C VAL A 158 2.13 -4.57 -18.41
N ALA A 159 2.11 -5.70 -17.68
CA ALA A 159 2.11 -5.70 -16.22
C ALA A 159 3.43 -5.11 -15.67
N LEU A 160 4.57 -5.45 -16.29
CA LEU A 160 5.86 -4.87 -15.95
C LEU A 160 5.89 -3.35 -16.16
N ALA A 161 5.22 -2.81 -17.19
CA ALA A 161 5.20 -1.38 -17.44
C ALA A 161 4.43 -0.61 -16.35
N SER A 162 3.27 -1.10 -15.94
CA SER A 162 2.53 -0.57 -14.80
C SER A 162 3.34 -0.64 -13.50
N ALA A 163 4.10 -1.73 -13.29
CA ALA A 163 4.97 -1.89 -12.13
C ALA A 163 6.15 -0.90 -12.13
N VAL A 164 6.78 -0.64 -13.29
CA VAL A 164 7.85 0.37 -13.44
C VAL A 164 7.34 1.78 -13.11
N VAL A 165 6.14 2.15 -13.60
CA VAL A 165 5.50 3.43 -13.24
C VAL A 165 5.25 3.48 -11.74
N ALA A 166 4.76 2.40 -11.14
CA ALA A 166 4.51 2.33 -9.70
C ALA A 166 5.80 2.39 -8.85
N ASP A 167 6.93 1.90 -9.37
CA ASP A 167 8.23 1.98 -8.69
C ASP A 167 8.78 3.43 -8.68
N ILE A 168 8.73 4.17 -9.79
CA ILE A 168 9.48 5.45 -9.96
C ILE A 168 8.64 6.74 -9.91
N ILE A 169 7.31 6.64 -10.04
CA ILE A 169 6.39 7.79 -10.10
C ILE A 169 5.54 7.88 -8.81
N THR A 170 5.54 9.06 -8.19
CA THR A 170 4.76 9.37 -6.98
C THR A 170 3.26 9.26 -7.26
N SER A 171 2.46 8.96 -6.24
CA SER A 171 0.99 8.87 -6.37
C SER A 171 0.35 10.13 -6.98
N ALA A 172 0.89 11.32 -6.68
CA ALA A 172 0.42 12.59 -7.22
C ALA A 172 0.69 12.77 -8.74
N GLU A 173 1.81 12.27 -9.25
CA GLU A 173 2.13 12.33 -10.70
C GLU A 173 1.52 11.14 -11.48
N ARG A 174 1.21 10.04 -10.78
CA ARG A 174 0.91 8.71 -11.36
C ARG A 174 -0.18 8.73 -12.43
N GLY A 175 -1.26 9.49 -12.24
CA GLY A 175 -2.38 9.54 -13.20
C GLY A 175 -1.95 10.02 -14.61
N GLN A 176 -1.04 10.98 -14.69
CA GLN A 176 -0.52 11.47 -15.98
C GLN A 176 0.33 10.42 -16.69
N TYR A 177 1.22 9.74 -15.96
CA TYR A 177 2.09 8.71 -16.53
C TYR A 177 1.32 7.44 -16.90
N ILE A 178 0.30 7.03 -16.13
CA ILE A 178 -0.60 5.93 -16.51
C ILE A 178 -1.34 6.26 -17.82
N GLY A 179 -1.83 7.49 -18.00
CA GLY A 179 -2.45 7.91 -19.27
C GLY A 179 -1.52 7.72 -20.47
N ILE A 180 -0.22 7.98 -20.30
CA ILE A 180 0.80 7.74 -21.34
C ILE A 180 1.02 6.23 -21.59
N THR A 181 1.00 5.38 -20.55
CA THR A 181 1.16 3.92 -20.70
C THR A 181 0.06 3.24 -21.51
N VAL A 182 -1.14 3.83 -21.56
CA VAL A 182 -2.28 3.28 -22.32
C VAL A 182 -2.13 3.52 -23.83
N VAL A 183 -1.42 4.57 -24.26
CA VAL A 183 -1.36 4.98 -25.67
C VAL A 183 -0.87 3.86 -26.61
N PRO A 184 0.26 3.15 -26.34
CA PRO A 184 0.71 2.08 -27.24
C PRO A 184 -0.22 0.86 -27.23
N ILE A 185 -0.88 0.58 -26.10
CA ILE A 185 -1.83 -0.54 -25.97
C ILE A 185 -3.04 -0.30 -26.88
N VAL A 186 -3.51 0.94 -27.00
CA VAL A 186 -4.62 1.33 -27.91
C VAL A 186 -4.15 1.44 -29.37
N LEU A 187 -2.89 1.84 -29.61
CA LEU A 187 -2.33 1.95 -30.96
C LEU A 187 -2.05 0.59 -31.61
N ALA A 188 -1.69 -0.42 -30.82
CA ALA A 188 -1.34 -1.76 -31.32
C ALA A 188 -2.46 -2.45 -32.12
N PRO A 189 -3.75 -2.46 -31.69
CA PRO A 189 -4.87 -2.92 -32.51
C PRO A 189 -5.10 -2.16 -33.83
N ALA A 190 -4.64 -0.91 -33.95
CA ALA A 190 -4.72 -0.15 -35.20
C ALA A 190 -3.62 -0.58 -36.18
N LEU A 191 -2.37 -0.61 -35.71
CA LEU A 191 -1.20 -0.85 -36.55
C LEU A 191 -0.99 -2.33 -36.88
N GLY A 192 -1.32 -3.23 -35.95
CA GLY A 192 -1.10 -4.67 -36.08
C GLY A 192 -1.72 -5.22 -37.36
N PRO A 193 -3.07 -5.24 -37.49
CA PRO A 193 -3.72 -5.86 -38.63
C PRO A 193 -3.34 -5.20 -39.97
N VAL A 194 -3.14 -3.88 -40.01
CA VAL A 194 -2.71 -3.20 -41.25
C VAL A 194 -1.32 -3.68 -41.68
N LEU A 195 -0.32 -3.69 -40.78
CA LEU A 195 1.02 -4.18 -41.09
C LEU A 195 1.02 -5.68 -41.40
N GLY A 196 0.23 -6.47 -40.67
CA GLY A 196 0.04 -7.90 -40.89
C GLY A 196 -0.53 -8.22 -42.27
N GLY A 197 -1.56 -7.48 -42.69
CA GLY A 197 -2.17 -7.60 -44.01
C GLY A 197 -1.23 -7.21 -45.15
N ILE A 198 -0.44 -6.14 -44.99
CA ILE A 198 0.63 -5.76 -45.94
C ILE A 198 1.67 -6.89 -46.05
N LEU A 199 2.22 -7.33 -44.92
CA LEU A 199 3.29 -8.33 -44.88
C LEU A 199 2.83 -9.69 -45.44
N ALA A 200 1.66 -10.18 -45.03
CA ALA A 200 1.10 -11.42 -45.57
C ALA A 200 0.83 -11.34 -47.08
N GLN A 201 0.24 -10.25 -47.57
CA GLN A 201 -0.15 -10.14 -48.98
C GLN A 201 1.05 -9.96 -49.94
N PHE A 202 2.10 -9.24 -49.54
CA PHE A 202 3.22 -8.94 -50.45
C PHE A 202 4.49 -9.76 -50.20
N LEU A 203 4.72 -10.24 -48.98
CA LEU A 203 5.95 -10.95 -48.57
C LEU A 203 5.68 -12.34 -47.96
N GLY A 204 4.41 -12.79 -47.97
CA GLY A 204 3.98 -14.04 -47.36
C GLY A 204 3.93 -13.97 -45.83
N TRP A 205 3.15 -14.84 -45.20
CA TRP A 205 2.89 -14.78 -43.76
C TRP A 205 4.14 -14.93 -42.87
N ARG A 206 5.15 -15.67 -43.33
CA ARG A 206 6.42 -15.87 -42.61
C ARG A 206 7.17 -14.55 -42.36
N SER A 207 6.97 -13.54 -43.21
CA SER A 207 7.56 -12.21 -43.06
C SER A 207 7.07 -11.47 -41.81
N ILE A 208 5.86 -11.75 -41.31
CA ILE A 208 5.31 -11.18 -40.07
C ILE A 208 6.22 -11.53 -38.89
N PHE A 209 6.63 -12.79 -38.77
CA PHE A 209 7.47 -13.25 -37.67
C PHE A 209 8.92 -12.74 -37.78
N TRP A 210 9.47 -12.64 -38.99
CA TRP A 210 10.76 -11.98 -39.22
C TRP A 210 10.72 -10.49 -38.85
N PHE A 211 9.66 -9.78 -39.24
CA PHE A 211 9.45 -8.38 -38.87
C PHE A 211 9.39 -8.20 -37.34
N LEU A 212 8.62 -9.05 -36.64
CA LEU A 212 8.55 -9.03 -35.18
C LEU A 212 9.89 -9.36 -34.52
N ALA A 213 10.66 -10.33 -35.03
CA ALA A 213 11.99 -10.67 -34.54
C ALA A 213 12.98 -9.51 -34.70
N ILE A 214 12.98 -8.84 -35.86
CA ILE A 214 13.85 -7.68 -36.13
C ILE A 214 13.45 -6.49 -35.24
N LEU A 215 12.15 -6.14 -35.21
CA LEU A 215 11.63 -5.01 -34.44
C LEU A 215 11.90 -5.18 -32.93
N SER A 216 11.64 -6.37 -32.39
CA SER A 216 11.93 -6.67 -30.98
C SER A 216 13.41 -6.82 -30.70
N GLY A 217 14.23 -7.31 -31.64
CA GLY A 217 15.68 -7.35 -31.50
C GLY A 217 16.30 -5.95 -31.40
N VAL A 218 15.92 -5.03 -32.28
CA VAL A 218 16.37 -3.62 -32.23
C VAL A 218 15.93 -2.95 -30.93
N PHE A 219 14.66 -3.12 -30.54
CA PHE A 219 14.15 -2.61 -29.27
C PHE A 219 14.90 -3.20 -28.06
N PHE A 220 15.14 -4.52 -28.05
CA PHE A 220 15.79 -5.23 -26.96
C PHE A 220 17.26 -4.79 -26.79
N ILE A 221 17.99 -4.52 -27.88
CA ILE A 221 19.33 -3.93 -27.82
C ILE A 221 19.28 -2.55 -27.13
N ALA A 222 18.35 -1.67 -27.52
CA ALA A 222 18.19 -0.38 -26.86
C ALA A 222 17.83 -0.52 -25.36
N GLN A 223 16.92 -1.45 -25.03
CA GLN A 223 16.53 -1.77 -23.65
C GLN A 223 17.73 -2.27 -22.82
N LEU A 224 18.57 -3.15 -23.37
CA LEU A 224 19.79 -3.64 -22.72
C LEU A 224 20.80 -2.51 -22.46
N LEU A 225 20.95 -1.58 -23.39
CA LEU A 225 21.91 -0.47 -23.29
C LEU A 225 21.47 0.63 -22.32
N PHE A 226 20.18 0.98 -22.30
CA PHE A 226 19.70 2.22 -21.67
C PHE A 226 18.72 2.04 -20.49
N PHE A 227 17.93 0.95 -20.43
CA PHE A 227 16.86 0.83 -19.43
C PHE A 227 17.37 0.39 -18.05
N PRO A 228 17.29 1.22 -16.99
CA PRO A 228 17.83 0.90 -15.67
C PRO A 228 17.01 -0.16 -14.94
N GLU A 229 17.57 -0.70 -13.85
CA GLU A 229 16.75 -1.40 -12.85
C GLU A 229 15.96 -0.37 -12.03
N THR A 230 14.69 -0.67 -11.75
CA THR A 230 13.76 0.23 -11.03
C THR A 230 13.16 -0.41 -9.79
N CYS A 231 13.33 -1.74 -9.59
CA CYS A 231 12.74 -2.44 -8.46
C CYS A 231 13.29 -1.91 -7.13
N ARG A 232 12.42 -1.32 -6.31
CA ARG A 232 12.78 -0.73 -5.00
C ARG A 232 13.52 -1.68 -4.07
N LYS A 233 13.23 -2.99 -4.11
CA LYS A 233 13.97 -3.99 -3.29
C LYS A 233 15.45 -4.13 -3.67
N ILE A 234 15.89 -3.60 -4.82
CA ILE A 234 17.25 -3.73 -5.35
C ILE A 234 17.97 -2.38 -5.40
N VAL A 235 17.27 -1.30 -5.80
CA VAL A 235 17.85 0.04 -6.02
C VAL A 235 17.26 1.13 -5.12
N ASP A 236 16.31 0.78 -4.26
CA ASP A 236 15.49 1.69 -3.46
C ASP A 236 14.83 2.82 -4.29
N ASP A 237 15.09 4.09 -3.98
CA ASP A 237 14.67 5.28 -4.74
C ASP A 237 15.46 5.48 -6.07
N GLY A 238 16.40 4.57 -6.35
CA GLY A 238 17.37 4.63 -7.45
C GLY A 238 18.79 5.01 -7.01
N SER A 239 19.00 5.43 -5.76
CA SER A 239 20.32 5.79 -5.22
C SER A 239 21.26 4.60 -5.07
N VAL A 240 20.72 3.41 -4.73
CA VAL A 240 21.51 2.20 -4.50
C VAL A 240 21.94 1.58 -5.83
N ARG A 241 23.25 1.43 -6.04
CA ARG A 241 23.77 0.91 -7.31
C ARG A 241 23.47 -0.59 -7.48
N PRO A 242 22.83 -1.02 -8.57
CA PRO A 242 22.50 -2.42 -8.76
C PRO A 242 23.77 -3.30 -8.95
N PRO A 243 23.68 -4.61 -8.66
CA PRO A 243 24.74 -5.59 -8.92
C PRO A 243 25.13 -5.63 -10.41
N ARG A 244 26.34 -6.12 -10.75
CA ARG A 244 26.87 -6.06 -12.13
C ARG A 244 25.94 -6.63 -13.21
N LEU A 245 25.26 -7.74 -12.94
CA LEU A 245 24.32 -8.39 -13.88
C LEU A 245 23.06 -7.55 -14.14
N TYR A 246 22.73 -6.63 -13.23
CA TYR A 246 21.55 -5.77 -13.24
C TYR A 246 21.84 -4.38 -13.82
N ARG A 247 23.09 -4.09 -14.21
CA ARG A 247 23.49 -2.80 -14.79
C ARG A 247 23.12 -2.72 -16.26
N THR A 248 22.97 -1.48 -16.74
CA THR A 248 22.79 -1.21 -18.18
C THR A 248 24.11 -1.33 -18.93
N GLY A 249 24.05 -1.61 -20.23
CA GLY A 249 25.27 -1.63 -21.06
C GLY A 249 26.02 -0.30 -21.01
N TYR A 250 25.30 0.82 -20.99
CA TYR A 250 25.88 2.15 -20.78
C TYR A 250 26.58 2.30 -19.41
N GLN A 251 25.98 1.82 -18.32
CA GLN A 251 26.60 1.85 -16.99
C GLN A 251 27.88 1.01 -16.93
N LEU A 252 27.88 -0.21 -17.50
CA LEU A 252 29.06 -1.08 -17.57
C LEU A 252 30.19 -0.45 -18.41
N LEU A 253 29.84 0.16 -19.54
CA LEU A 253 30.80 0.86 -20.41
C LEU A 253 31.41 2.09 -19.70
N LYS A 254 30.58 2.85 -18.97
CA LYS A 254 31.02 4.00 -18.16
C LYS A 254 31.93 3.57 -17.00
N ASP A 255 31.63 2.47 -16.32
CA ASP A 255 32.49 1.87 -15.29
C ASP A 255 33.83 1.42 -15.88
N TYR A 256 33.84 0.79 -17.06
CA TYR A 256 35.05 0.37 -17.77
C TYR A 256 35.95 1.56 -18.16
N PHE A 257 35.38 2.61 -18.77
CA PHE A 257 36.15 3.82 -19.11
C PHE A 257 36.62 4.59 -17.88
N LYS A 258 35.84 4.64 -16.79
CA LYS A 258 36.27 5.27 -15.54
C LYS A 258 37.44 4.51 -14.91
N LYS A 259 37.41 3.17 -14.92
CA LYS A 259 38.53 2.34 -14.44
C LYS A 259 39.79 2.56 -15.30
N ARG A 260 39.66 2.51 -16.63
CA ARG A 260 40.78 2.72 -17.57
C ARG A 260 41.40 4.13 -17.49
N ARG A 261 40.66 5.14 -17.02
CA ARG A 261 41.20 6.48 -16.67
C ARG A 261 41.88 6.53 -15.30
N ALA A 262 41.49 5.67 -14.36
CA ALA A 262 42.10 5.60 -13.03
C ALA A 262 43.43 4.83 -13.03
N ASP A 263 43.58 3.83 -13.90
CA ASP A 263 44.80 3.01 -14.06
C ASP A 263 46.00 3.78 -14.70
N GLY A 264 45.95 5.12 -14.78
CA GLY A 264 46.94 5.99 -15.45
C GLY A 264 47.43 7.19 -14.63
N GLY A 265 47.17 7.24 -13.31
CA GLY A 265 47.65 8.29 -12.41
C GLY A 265 47.95 7.76 -11.00
N PRO A 266 48.74 8.48 -10.18
CA PRO A 266 49.09 8.03 -8.84
C PRO A 266 47.83 7.90 -7.96
N VAL A 267 47.60 6.69 -7.44
CA VAL A 267 46.34 6.33 -6.76
C VAL A 267 46.38 6.80 -5.31
N THR A 268 45.85 7.99 -5.04
CA THR A 268 45.46 8.39 -3.69
C THR A 268 44.29 7.53 -3.22
N ARG A 269 44.54 6.55 -2.34
CA ARG A 269 43.50 5.72 -1.72
C ARG A 269 42.66 6.57 -0.74
N SER A 270 41.62 7.23 -1.24
CA SER A 270 40.54 7.73 -0.38
C SER A 270 39.68 6.55 0.10
N THR A 271 39.85 6.15 1.35
CA THR A 271 39.03 5.12 2.02
C THR A 271 37.63 5.64 2.34
N THR A 272 36.76 5.66 1.33
CA THR A 272 35.30 5.72 1.49
C THR A 272 34.66 4.41 1.01
N GLY A 273 35.21 3.30 1.51
CA GLY A 273 34.68 1.96 1.33
C GLY A 273 33.76 1.58 2.47
N GLY A 274 32.56 2.16 2.50
CA GLY A 274 31.49 1.67 3.38
C GLY A 274 31.14 0.24 2.99
N THR A 275 31.65 -0.74 3.74
CA THR A 275 31.33 -2.15 3.56
C THR A 275 29.95 -2.44 4.12
N SER A 276 28.91 -2.00 3.40
CA SER A 276 27.60 -2.63 3.55
C SER A 276 27.73 -4.07 3.09
N ASN A 277 27.41 -5.01 3.99
CA ASN A 277 27.26 -6.42 3.65
C ASN A 277 26.01 -6.60 2.79
N THR A 278 26.07 -6.17 1.51
CA THR A 278 25.02 -6.47 0.54
C THR A 278 25.00 -7.98 0.33
N ALA A 279 24.07 -8.66 1.00
CA ALA A 279 23.79 -10.07 0.78
C ALA A 279 23.65 -10.31 -0.73
N LYS A 280 24.40 -11.29 -1.26
CA LYS A 280 24.37 -11.61 -2.70
C LYS A 280 22.91 -11.84 -3.11
N PRO A 281 22.34 -11.06 -4.05
CA PRO A 281 20.98 -11.30 -4.51
C PRO A 281 20.96 -12.57 -5.36
N SER A 282 20.71 -13.69 -4.71
CA SER A 282 20.32 -14.94 -5.35
C SER A 282 18.98 -14.72 -6.06
N LEU A 283 18.85 -15.15 -7.32
CA LEU A 283 17.53 -15.28 -7.97
C LEU A 283 16.67 -16.29 -7.20
N LYS A 284 15.92 -15.80 -6.21
CA LYS A 284 14.96 -16.59 -5.44
C LYS A 284 13.63 -16.54 -6.17
N PHE A 285 13.35 -17.59 -6.94
CA PHE A 285 12.04 -17.89 -7.51
C PHE A 285 11.02 -18.22 -6.40
N LYS A 286 10.68 -17.22 -5.57
CA LYS A 286 9.49 -17.27 -4.71
C LYS A 286 8.28 -16.83 -5.53
N LEU A 287 7.71 -17.79 -6.26
CA LEU A 287 6.46 -17.64 -7.00
C LEU A 287 5.29 -17.73 -6.00
N ASN A 288 4.38 -16.74 -6.01
CA ASN A 288 3.10 -16.84 -5.32
C ASN A 288 1.92 -16.51 -6.27
N PRO A 289 1.64 -17.38 -7.27
CA PRO A 289 0.64 -17.12 -8.30
C PRO A 289 -0.81 -17.24 -7.77
N PHE A 290 -1.02 -17.91 -6.64
CA PHE A 290 -2.36 -18.22 -6.12
C PHE A 290 -3.10 -17.02 -5.53
N GLY A 291 -2.40 -15.93 -5.18
CA GLY A 291 -3.03 -14.70 -4.69
C GLY A 291 -4.04 -14.09 -5.67
N SER A 292 -3.77 -14.14 -6.98
CA SER A 292 -4.70 -13.67 -8.02
C SER A 292 -5.87 -14.62 -8.25
N LEU A 293 -5.69 -15.93 -8.01
CA LEU A 293 -6.75 -16.93 -8.13
C LEU A 293 -7.74 -16.83 -6.96
N LEU A 294 -7.24 -16.60 -5.74
CA LEU A 294 -8.08 -16.41 -4.54
C LEU A 294 -9.04 -15.22 -4.68
N LEU A 295 -8.60 -14.12 -5.30
CA LEU A 295 -9.42 -12.93 -5.58
C LEU A 295 -10.60 -13.20 -6.54
N LEU A 296 -10.56 -14.25 -7.37
CA LEU A 296 -11.68 -14.62 -8.25
C LEU A 296 -12.89 -15.15 -7.48
N PHE A 297 -12.69 -15.62 -6.24
CA PHE A 297 -13.74 -16.18 -5.39
C PHE A 297 -14.35 -15.14 -4.42
N GLU A 298 -13.82 -13.91 -4.38
CA GLU A 298 -14.47 -12.79 -3.71
C GLU A 298 -15.71 -12.38 -4.55
N ARG A 299 -16.93 -12.52 -4.00
CA ARG A 299 -18.20 -12.49 -4.77
C ARG A 299 -18.38 -11.26 -5.67
N GLU A 300 -18.09 -10.08 -5.14
CA GLU A 300 -18.27 -8.79 -5.84
C GLU A 300 -17.21 -8.59 -6.94
N LEU A 301 -15.95 -8.85 -6.61
CA LEU A 301 -14.85 -8.78 -7.56
C LEU A 301 -15.02 -9.82 -8.68
N GLY A 302 -15.39 -11.06 -8.35
CA GLY A 302 -15.63 -12.13 -9.32
C GLY A 302 -16.69 -11.77 -10.37
N LEU A 303 -17.77 -11.10 -9.97
CA LEU A 303 -18.80 -10.57 -10.89
C LEU A 303 -18.23 -9.43 -11.78
N LEU A 304 -17.52 -8.47 -11.19
CA LEU A 304 -16.95 -7.36 -11.95
C LEU A 304 -15.89 -7.84 -12.99
N LEU A 305 -15.12 -8.85 -12.63
CA LEU A 305 -14.14 -9.52 -13.49
C LEU A 305 -14.79 -10.38 -14.58
N SER A 306 -15.93 -11.03 -14.31
CA SER A 306 -16.66 -11.81 -15.32
C SER A 306 -17.25 -10.89 -16.40
N PHE A 307 -17.77 -9.72 -16.03
CA PHE A 307 -18.27 -8.74 -17.01
C PHE A 307 -17.17 -8.20 -17.93
N SER A 308 -16.00 -7.81 -17.39
CA SER A 308 -14.88 -7.39 -18.24
C SER A 308 -14.40 -8.53 -19.15
N ALA A 309 -14.44 -9.78 -18.66
CA ALA A 309 -14.10 -10.96 -19.46
C ALA A 309 -15.10 -11.23 -20.59
N ILE A 310 -16.41 -11.18 -20.33
CA ILE A 310 -17.47 -11.42 -21.34
C ILE A 310 -17.39 -10.37 -22.45
N VAL A 311 -17.20 -9.11 -22.10
CA VAL A 311 -17.06 -8.01 -23.08
C VAL A 311 -15.78 -8.14 -23.90
N PHE A 312 -14.69 -8.62 -23.29
CA PHE A 312 -13.45 -8.91 -24.01
C PHE A 312 -13.57 -10.15 -24.92
N ALA A 313 -14.40 -11.12 -24.53
CA ALA A 313 -14.67 -12.32 -25.31
C ALA A 313 -15.42 -12.02 -26.61
N GLY A 314 -16.41 -11.12 -26.59
CA GLY A 314 -17.08 -10.68 -27.82
C GLY A 314 -16.18 -9.85 -28.75
N PHE A 315 -15.24 -9.06 -28.22
CA PHE A 315 -14.19 -8.42 -29.03
C PHE A 315 -13.34 -9.46 -29.78
N TYR A 316 -12.87 -10.51 -29.09
CA TYR A 316 -12.10 -11.57 -29.73
C TYR A 316 -12.93 -12.44 -30.68
N ALA A 317 -14.22 -12.66 -30.41
CA ALA A 317 -15.13 -13.34 -31.33
C ALA A 317 -15.23 -12.59 -32.68
N ILE A 318 -15.44 -11.27 -32.67
CA ILE A 318 -15.39 -10.44 -33.89
C ILE A 318 -13.99 -10.50 -34.51
N ALA A 319 -12.93 -10.27 -33.73
CA ALA A 319 -11.58 -10.18 -34.25
C ALA A 319 -11.07 -11.48 -34.91
N ALA A 320 -11.49 -12.65 -34.40
CA ALA A 320 -11.12 -13.97 -34.91
C ALA A 320 -12.03 -14.47 -36.06
N SER A 321 -13.28 -13.99 -36.16
CA SER A 321 -14.14 -14.31 -37.31
C SER A 321 -13.95 -13.36 -38.49
N MET A 322 -13.52 -12.12 -38.26
CA MET A 322 -13.44 -11.09 -39.30
C MET A 322 -12.63 -11.51 -40.55
N PRO A 323 -11.46 -12.19 -40.46
CA PRO A 323 -10.70 -12.54 -41.66
C PRO A 323 -11.48 -13.46 -42.61
N THR A 324 -11.96 -14.58 -42.09
CA THR A 324 -12.70 -15.58 -42.87
C THR A 324 -14.07 -15.09 -43.31
N GLN A 325 -14.77 -14.27 -42.50
CA GLN A 325 -16.04 -13.69 -42.94
C GLN A 325 -15.84 -12.67 -44.07
N PHE A 326 -14.83 -11.80 -44.02
CA PHE A 326 -14.64 -10.77 -45.05
C PHE A 326 -14.04 -11.31 -46.35
N GLU A 327 -13.18 -12.32 -46.26
CA GLU A 327 -12.74 -13.07 -47.43
C GLU A 327 -13.92 -13.79 -48.10
N ARG A 328 -14.70 -14.57 -47.34
CA ARG A 328 -15.82 -15.36 -47.89
C ARG A 328 -16.98 -14.52 -48.42
N LEU A 329 -17.33 -13.41 -47.76
CA LEU A 329 -18.48 -12.57 -48.15
C LEU A 329 -18.14 -11.49 -49.18
N TYR A 330 -16.91 -10.94 -49.15
CA TYR A 330 -16.54 -9.78 -49.98
C TYR A 330 -15.31 -10.01 -50.88
N GLY A 331 -14.68 -11.20 -50.85
CA GLY A 331 -13.49 -11.50 -51.66
C GLY A 331 -12.26 -10.68 -51.26
N PHE A 332 -12.12 -10.36 -49.97
CA PHE A 332 -11.05 -9.50 -49.47
C PHE A 332 -9.77 -10.29 -49.16
N GLY A 333 -8.68 -9.97 -49.86
CA GLY A 333 -7.33 -10.40 -49.47
C GLY A 333 -6.79 -9.70 -48.21
N SER A 334 -5.68 -10.22 -47.66
CA SER A 334 -5.16 -9.86 -46.34
C SER A 334 -4.98 -8.36 -46.07
N LEU A 335 -4.60 -7.53 -47.05
CA LEU A 335 -4.53 -6.07 -46.86
C LEU A 335 -5.91 -5.46 -46.57
N LYS A 336 -6.92 -5.81 -47.37
CA LYS A 336 -8.29 -5.29 -47.19
C LYS A 336 -8.88 -5.76 -45.88
N VAL A 337 -8.65 -7.03 -45.51
CA VAL A 337 -8.99 -7.56 -44.18
C VAL A 337 -8.29 -6.77 -43.08
N GLY A 338 -6.99 -6.49 -43.20
CA GLY A 338 -6.24 -5.69 -42.23
C GLY A 338 -6.78 -4.27 -42.04
N LEU A 339 -7.21 -3.63 -43.13
CA LEU A 339 -7.86 -2.31 -43.09
C LEU A 339 -9.22 -2.32 -42.37
N MET A 340 -9.96 -3.44 -42.36
CA MET A 340 -11.25 -3.54 -41.66
C MET A 340 -11.14 -3.46 -40.13
N TYR A 341 -9.95 -3.58 -39.54
CA TYR A 341 -9.73 -3.35 -38.11
C TYR A 341 -9.54 -1.87 -37.75
N LEU A 342 -9.26 -0.99 -38.72
CA LEU A 342 -9.06 0.45 -38.47
C LEU A 342 -10.28 1.16 -37.87
N PRO A 343 -11.54 0.91 -38.30
CA PRO A 343 -12.71 1.50 -37.65
C PRO A 343 -12.82 1.11 -36.17
N LEU A 344 -12.62 -0.16 -35.85
CA LEU A 344 -12.63 -0.69 -34.48
C LEU A 344 -11.56 -0.02 -33.61
N ALA A 345 -10.36 0.17 -34.15
CA ALA A 345 -9.28 0.88 -33.47
C ALA A 345 -9.54 2.39 -33.34
N GLY A 346 -10.14 3.03 -34.35
CA GLY A 346 -10.56 4.43 -34.30
C GLY A 346 -11.57 4.69 -33.19
N GLY A 347 -12.58 3.82 -33.06
CA GLY A 347 -13.54 3.86 -31.96
C GLY A 347 -12.88 3.66 -30.59
N SER A 348 -11.91 2.74 -30.52
CA SER A 348 -11.10 2.48 -29.32
C SER A 348 -10.31 3.72 -28.87
N VAL A 349 -9.71 4.45 -29.81
CA VAL A 349 -8.99 5.72 -29.56
C VAL A 349 -9.96 6.78 -29.04
N VAL A 350 -11.12 6.95 -29.68
CA VAL A 350 -12.15 7.91 -29.24
C VAL A 350 -12.63 7.59 -27.81
N ALA A 351 -12.87 6.32 -27.49
CA ALA A 351 -13.25 5.92 -26.13
C ALA A 351 -12.18 6.26 -25.08
N ALA A 352 -10.89 6.04 -25.40
CA ALA A 352 -9.78 6.34 -24.50
C ALA A 352 -9.72 7.83 -24.12
N PHE A 353 -9.96 8.74 -25.07
CA PHE A 353 -9.99 10.19 -24.81
C PHE A 353 -11.33 10.68 -24.22
N MET A 354 -12.45 10.05 -24.54
CA MET A 354 -13.79 10.46 -24.10
C MET A 354 -14.11 10.02 -22.65
N VAL A 355 -13.77 8.78 -22.29
CA VAL A 355 -14.26 8.15 -21.05
C VAL A 355 -13.58 8.73 -19.81
N GLY A 356 -12.28 9.01 -19.85
CA GLY A 356 -11.56 9.63 -18.73
C GLY A 356 -12.20 10.96 -18.25
N PRO A 357 -12.40 11.94 -19.14
CA PRO A 357 -13.14 13.17 -18.83
C PRO A 357 -14.58 12.93 -18.36
N LEU A 358 -15.30 12.00 -18.98
CA LEU A 358 -16.72 11.73 -18.67
C LEU A 358 -16.90 11.08 -17.29
N VAL A 359 -16.05 10.11 -16.93
CA VAL A 359 -15.98 9.50 -15.59
C VAL A 359 -15.61 10.54 -14.54
N ASN A 360 -14.63 11.41 -14.82
CA ASN A 360 -14.26 12.50 -13.92
C ASN A 360 -15.36 13.57 -13.77
N TRP A 361 -16.13 13.83 -14.84
CA TRP A 361 -17.29 14.72 -14.78
C TRP A 361 -18.41 14.13 -13.93
N ASN A 362 -18.76 12.85 -14.11
CA ASN A 362 -19.82 12.22 -13.32
C ASN A 362 -19.41 12.08 -11.85
N TYR A 363 -18.13 11.79 -11.60
CA TYR A 363 -17.55 11.83 -10.25
C TYR A 363 -17.75 13.19 -9.59
N ARG A 364 -17.35 14.30 -10.24
CA ARG A 364 -17.60 15.67 -9.75
C ARG A 364 -19.08 15.99 -9.55
N ARG A 365 -19.96 15.46 -10.39
CA ARG A 365 -21.41 15.62 -10.29
C ARG A 365 -21.94 14.99 -9.01
N HIS A 366 -21.51 13.77 -8.68
CA HIS A 366 -21.84 13.11 -7.42
C HIS A 366 -21.21 13.82 -6.22
N CYS A 367 -19.95 14.28 -6.29
CA CYS A 367 -19.35 15.09 -5.22
C CYS A 367 -20.19 16.35 -4.94
N LYS A 368 -20.59 17.10 -5.98
CA LYS A 368 -21.48 18.26 -5.84
C LYS A 368 -22.85 17.91 -5.26
N ARG A 369 -23.45 16.79 -5.67
CA ARG A 369 -24.77 16.33 -5.18
C ARG A 369 -24.73 15.92 -3.71
N LEU A 370 -23.59 15.41 -3.23
CA LEU A 370 -23.35 14.94 -1.87
C LEU A 370 -22.66 15.99 -0.98
N GLY A 371 -22.38 17.19 -1.48
CA GLY A 371 -21.68 18.25 -0.73
C GLY A 371 -20.18 17.98 -0.48
N ILE A 372 -19.59 16.96 -1.10
CA ILE A 372 -18.20 16.55 -0.90
C ILE A 372 -17.27 17.53 -1.63
N PRO A 373 -16.28 18.16 -0.95
CA PRO A 373 -15.37 19.12 -1.58
C PRO A 373 -14.49 18.40 -2.61
N TYR A 374 -14.49 18.85 -3.87
CA TYR A 374 -13.69 18.27 -4.94
C TYR A 374 -12.28 18.87 -4.99
N ASP A 375 -11.28 18.10 -4.55
CA ASP A 375 -9.85 18.48 -4.59
C ASP A 375 -9.09 17.55 -5.54
N LYS A 376 -8.27 18.13 -6.43
CA LYS A 376 -7.44 17.38 -7.39
C LYS A 376 -6.09 16.95 -6.79
N SER A 377 -5.72 17.48 -5.63
CA SER A 377 -4.40 17.33 -5.00
C SER A 377 -4.38 16.29 -3.86
N ARG A 378 -5.55 15.79 -3.46
CA ARG A 378 -5.73 14.85 -2.35
C ARG A 378 -6.52 13.63 -2.80
N GLN A 379 -6.14 12.46 -2.29
CA GLN A 379 -6.92 11.24 -2.48
C GLN A 379 -8.15 11.33 -1.57
N GLN A 380 -9.35 11.20 -2.15
CA GLN A 380 -10.61 11.39 -1.44
C GLN A 380 -11.10 10.05 -0.89
N ASP A 381 -11.74 10.08 0.29
CA ASP A 381 -12.40 8.90 0.81
C ASP A 381 -13.60 8.53 -0.08
N LEU A 382 -13.61 7.28 -0.54
CA LEU A 382 -14.66 6.73 -1.39
C LEU A 382 -15.66 5.88 -0.59
N SER A 383 -15.44 5.64 0.70
CA SER A 383 -16.21 4.68 1.52
C SER A 383 -17.70 5.01 1.64
N HIS A 384 -18.06 6.29 1.60
CA HIS A 384 -19.45 6.77 1.54
C HIS A 384 -19.81 7.43 0.20
N PHE A 385 -18.89 7.38 -0.76
CA PHE A 385 -19.15 7.81 -2.13
C PHE A 385 -19.65 6.59 -2.92
N PRO A 386 -20.77 6.65 -3.65
CA PRO A 386 -21.27 5.51 -4.41
C PRO A 386 -20.42 5.32 -5.68
N ILE A 387 -19.20 4.82 -5.53
CA ILE A 387 -18.17 4.76 -6.57
C ILE A 387 -18.59 3.80 -7.69
N GLU A 388 -19.15 2.66 -7.34
CA GLU A 388 -19.75 1.68 -8.24
C GLU A 388 -20.78 2.38 -9.12
N LYS A 389 -21.73 3.10 -8.51
CA LYS A 389 -22.77 3.84 -9.24
C LYS A 389 -22.18 4.96 -10.10
N ALA A 390 -21.27 5.76 -9.57
CA ALA A 390 -20.66 6.89 -10.27
C ALA A 390 -19.83 6.46 -11.50
N ARG A 391 -19.18 5.28 -11.44
CA ARG A 391 -18.51 4.66 -12.59
C ARG A 391 -19.53 3.97 -13.52
N LEU A 392 -20.40 3.12 -13.00
CA LEU A 392 -21.33 2.30 -13.79
C LEU A 392 -22.45 3.10 -14.48
N GLU A 393 -22.85 4.28 -13.98
CA GLU A 393 -23.71 5.21 -14.73
C GLU A 393 -23.09 5.64 -16.08
N ILE A 394 -21.76 5.61 -16.21
CA ILE A 394 -21.05 5.82 -17.48
C ILE A 394 -20.79 4.48 -18.20
N GLY A 395 -20.48 3.42 -17.43
CA GLY A 395 -20.16 2.09 -17.98
C GLY A 395 -21.36 1.37 -18.62
N LEU A 396 -22.50 1.31 -17.94
CA LEU A 396 -23.67 0.54 -18.38
C LEU A 396 -24.23 1.01 -19.74
N PRO A 397 -24.39 2.32 -20.05
CA PRO A 397 -24.79 2.76 -21.39
C PRO A 397 -23.84 2.29 -22.49
N LEU A 398 -22.53 2.26 -22.21
CA LEU A 398 -21.51 1.78 -23.15
C LEU A 398 -21.55 0.25 -23.32
N LEU A 399 -21.90 -0.48 -22.25
CA LEU A 399 -22.18 -1.91 -22.29
C LEU A 399 -23.41 -2.20 -23.17
N TYR A 400 -24.57 -1.59 -22.89
CA TYR A 400 -25.79 -1.74 -23.71
C TYR A 400 -25.53 -1.42 -25.20
N LEU A 401 -24.81 -0.34 -25.49
CA LEU A 401 -24.37 0.00 -26.84
C LEU A 401 -23.58 -1.14 -27.48
N SER A 402 -22.59 -1.69 -26.76
CA SER A 402 -21.79 -2.82 -27.28
C SER A 402 -22.61 -4.10 -27.49
N SER A 403 -23.59 -4.39 -26.62
CA SER A 403 -24.50 -5.55 -26.75
C SER A 403 -25.38 -5.44 -28.00
N ILE A 404 -25.99 -4.28 -28.22
CA ILE A 404 -26.84 -4.01 -29.39
C ILE A 404 -26.01 -4.11 -30.67
N LEU A 405 -24.82 -3.52 -30.69
CA LEU A 405 -23.95 -3.54 -31.87
C LEU A 405 -23.41 -4.94 -32.17
N LEU A 406 -23.12 -5.77 -31.16
CA LEU A 406 -22.73 -7.17 -31.34
C LEU A 406 -23.86 -8.01 -31.95
N LEU A 407 -25.10 -7.78 -31.53
CA LEU A 407 -26.28 -8.41 -32.12
C LEU A 407 -26.49 -7.97 -33.58
N VAL A 408 -26.50 -6.67 -33.84
CA VAL A 408 -26.69 -6.11 -35.18
C VAL A 408 -25.57 -6.55 -36.13
N TRP A 409 -24.32 -6.63 -35.66
CA TRP A 409 -23.16 -7.11 -36.42
C TRP A 409 -23.39 -8.49 -37.04
N GLY A 410 -23.88 -9.46 -36.26
CA GLY A 410 -24.15 -10.82 -36.76
C GLY A 410 -25.12 -10.84 -37.93
N TRP A 411 -26.24 -10.13 -37.79
CA TRP A 411 -27.28 -10.08 -38.82
C TRP A 411 -26.87 -9.25 -40.05
N VAL A 412 -26.09 -8.18 -39.87
CA VAL A 412 -25.55 -7.37 -40.97
C VAL A 412 -24.57 -8.15 -41.83
N LEU A 413 -23.74 -9.03 -41.24
CA LEU A 413 -22.92 -9.98 -42.00
C LEU A 413 -23.78 -11.08 -42.65
N GLN A 414 -24.81 -11.59 -41.95
CA GLN A 414 -25.70 -12.64 -42.46
C GLN A 414 -26.42 -12.24 -43.75
N VAL A 415 -26.77 -10.96 -43.91
CA VAL A 415 -27.43 -10.42 -45.13
C VAL A 415 -26.46 -9.88 -46.18
N GLY A 416 -25.14 -9.93 -45.94
CA GLY A 416 -24.14 -9.43 -46.89
C GLY A 416 -24.22 -7.92 -47.15
N ALA A 417 -24.48 -7.12 -46.10
CA ALA A 417 -24.69 -5.67 -46.23
C ALA A 417 -23.48 -4.94 -46.86
N PRO A 418 -23.67 -3.74 -47.46
CA PRO A 418 -22.56 -2.94 -47.99
C PRO A 418 -21.50 -2.64 -46.93
N VAL A 419 -20.22 -2.80 -47.28
CA VAL A 419 -19.04 -2.76 -46.37
C VAL A 419 -18.98 -1.53 -45.45
N ALA A 420 -19.55 -0.40 -45.87
CA ALA A 420 -19.67 0.79 -45.04
C ALA A 420 -20.46 0.55 -43.73
N VAL A 421 -21.47 -0.32 -43.74
CA VAL A 421 -22.29 -0.63 -42.56
C VAL A 421 -21.47 -1.39 -41.51
N PRO A 422 -20.78 -2.51 -41.83
CA PRO A 422 -19.77 -3.11 -40.95
C PRO A 422 -18.72 -2.12 -40.41
N CYS A 423 -18.19 -1.21 -41.23
CA CYS A 423 -17.22 -0.19 -40.77
C CYS A 423 -17.79 0.69 -39.65
N VAL A 424 -19.00 1.23 -39.82
CA VAL A 424 -19.65 2.08 -38.82
C VAL A 424 -19.95 1.30 -37.53
N LEU A 425 -20.44 0.06 -37.65
CA LEU A 425 -20.71 -0.80 -36.49
C LEU A 425 -19.43 -1.12 -35.71
N LEU A 426 -18.33 -1.45 -36.39
CA LEU A 426 -17.04 -1.70 -35.74
C LEU A 426 -16.51 -0.48 -35.00
N PHE A 427 -16.64 0.72 -35.58
CA PHE A 427 -16.26 1.96 -34.91
C PHE A 427 -17.09 2.19 -33.63
N LEU A 428 -18.41 2.12 -33.71
CA LEU A 428 -19.28 2.31 -32.55
C LEU A 428 -19.08 1.20 -31.50
N PHE A 429 -18.81 -0.04 -31.92
CA PHE A 429 -18.52 -1.15 -31.03
C PHE A 429 -17.20 -0.92 -30.30
N GLY A 430 -16.17 -0.41 -30.98
CA GLY A 430 -14.92 0.02 -30.36
C GLY A 430 -15.12 1.08 -29.27
N VAL A 431 -16.01 2.06 -29.52
CA VAL A 431 -16.37 3.08 -28.51
C VAL A 431 -17.03 2.44 -27.28
N GLY A 432 -18.06 1.60 -27.46
CA GLY A 432 -18.76 0.95 -26.35
C GLY A 432 -17.88 -0.02 -25.57
N MET A 433 -17.19 -0.93 -26.28
CA MET A 433 -16.40 -2.02 -25.70
C MET A 433 -15.16 -1.53 -24.94
N ILE A 434 -14.38 -0.61 -25.51
CA ILE A 434 -13.23 -0.03 -24.80
C ILE A 434 -13.69 0.94 -23.71
N GLY A 435 -14.78 1.67 -23.94
CA GLY A 435 -15.31 2.59 -22.95
C GLY A 435 -15.83 1.90 -21.69
N PHE A 436 -16.55 0.79 -21.83
CA PHE A 436 -16.91 -0.07 -20.71
C PHE A 436 -15.66 -0.64 -20.03
N ASN A 437 -14.74 -1.26 -20.80
CA ASN A 437 -13.53 -1.84 -20.22
C ASN A 437 -12.66 -0.84 -19.46
N ASN A 438 -12.51 0.40 -19.92
CA ASN A 438 -11.79 1.44 -19.20
C ASN A 438 -12.50 1.83 -17.90
N THR A 439 -13.83 1.92 -17.93
CA THR A 439 -14.66 2.22 -16.74
C THR A 439 -14.54 1.11 -15.70
N THR A 440 -14.71 -0.15 -16.12
CA THR A 440 -14.62 -1.34 -15.27
C THR A 440 -13.21 -1.56 -14.72
N ASN A 441 -12.16 -1.38 -15.53
CA ASN A 441 -10.77 -1.43 -15.06
C ASN A 441 -10.48 -0.35 -14.00
N THR A 442 -11.04 0.85 -14.16
CA THR A 442 -10.92 1.92 -13.16
C THR A 442 -11.63 1.52 -11.87
N LEU A 443 -12.86 0.99 -11.96
CA LEU A 443 -13.64 0.55 -10.80
C LEU A 443 -12.97 -0.62 -10.04
N ILE A 444 -12.38 -1.60 -10.74
CA ILE A 444 -11.62 -2.71 -10.11
C ILE A 444 -10.47 -2.16 -9.24
N ILE A 445 -9.80 -1.11 -9.70
CA ILE A 445 -8.70 -0.46 -8.99
C ILE A 445 -9.23 0.40 -7.83
N ASP A 446 -10.30 1.16 -8.05
CA ASP A 446 -10.91 2.04 -7.04
C ASP A 446 -11.48 1.26 -5.84
N ILE A 447 -12.07 0.07 -6.04
CA ILE A 447 -12.61 -0.79 -4.97
C ILE A 447 -11.48 -1.52 -4.20
N HIS A 448 -10.30 -1.73 -4.80
CA HIS A 448 -9.21 -2.53 -4.22
C HIS A 448 -7.90 -1.73 -4.01
N PRO A 449 -7.92 -0.62 -3.26
CA PRO A 449 -6.69 0.07 -2.87
C PRO A 449 -5.76 -0.88 -2.12
N GLY A 450 -4.46 -0.81 -2.42
CA GLY A 450 -3.44 -1.73 -1.88
C GLY A 450 -3.33 -3.10 -2.57
N LYS A 451 -4.39 -3.63 -3.22
CA LYS A 451 -4.34 -4.90 -4.00
C LYS A 451 -4.36 -4.72 -5.53
N ALA A 452 -4.37 -3.48 -6.03
CA ALA A 452 -4.59 -3.13 -7.45
C ALA A 452 -3.78 -3.95 -8.48
N GLY A 453 -2.51 -4.29 -8.19
CA GLY A 453 -1.69 -5.12 -9.09
C GLY A 453 -2.23 -6.55 -9.22
N THR A 454 -2.59 -7.18 -8.11
CA THR A 454 -3.16 -8.53 -8.05
C THR A 454 -4.55 -8.58 -8.69
N ALA A 455 -5.39 -7.57 -8.45
CA ALA A 455 -6.69 -7.43 -9.09
C ALA A 455 -6.58 -7.22 -10.62
N THR A 456 -5.60 -6.43 -11.09
CA THR A 456 -5.30 -6.27 -12.51
C THR A 456 -4.83 -7.57 -13.15
N ALA A 457 -4.00 -8.36 -12.46
CA ALA A 457 -3.57 -9.67 -12.92
C ALA A 457 -4.73 -10.68 -13.02
N ALA A 458 -5.62 -10.71 -12.03
CA ALA A 458 -6.84 -11.52 -12.04
C ALA A 458 -7.77 -11.15 -13.22
N ASN A 459 -7.93 -9.86 -13.51
CA ASN A 459 -8.68 -9.35 -14.66
C ASN A 459 -8.06 -9.74 -16.01
N ASN A 460 -6.74 -9.64 -16.15
CA ASN A 460 -6.07 -10.11 -17.37
C ASN A 460 -6.25 -11.61 -17.58
N LEU A 461 -6.17 -12.41 -16.50
CA LEU A 461 -6.39 -13.85 -16.54
C LEU A 461 -7.81 -14.20 -17.02
N THR A 462 -8.86 -13.67 -16.38
CA THR A 462 -10.26 -13.98 -16.73
C THR A 462 -10.58 -13.56 -18.17
N ARG A 463 -10.17 -12.34 -18.56
CA ARG A 463 -10.33 -11.82 -19.93
C ARG A 463 -9.66 -12.71 -20.97
N CYS A 464 -8.40 -13.07 -20.77
CA CYS A 464 -7.67 -13.89 -21.72
C CYS A 464 -8.23 -15.31 -21.83
N LEU A 465 -8.62 -15.94 -20.72
CA LEU A 465 -9.20 -17.29 -20.74
C LEU A 465 -10.59 -17.31 -21.41
N LEU A 466 -11.48 -16.36 -21.10
CA LEU A 466 -12.81 -16.34 -21.70
C LEU A 466 -12.77 -15.90 -23.17
N GLY A 467 -11.86 -14.98 -23.53
CA GLY A 467 -11.60 -14.62 -24.92
C GLY A 467 -10.98 -15.75 -25.75
N ALA A 468 -10.14 -16.60 -25.13
CA ALA A 468 -9.69 -17.84 -25.76
C ALA A 468 -10.87 -18.80 -26.03
N GLY A 469 -11.76 -18.96 -25.03
CA GLY A 469 -12.99 -19.75 -25.19
C GLY A 469 -13.88 -19.27 -26.34
N ALA A 470 -14.14 -17.96 -26.43
CA ALA A 470 -14.92 -17.39 -27.53
C ALA A 470 -14.22 -17.51 -28.90
N THR A 471 -12.89 -17.33 -28.94
CA THR A 471 -12.08 -17.55 -30.17
C THR A 471 -12.18 -18.98 -30.68
N ALA A 472 -12.11 -19.97 -29.78
CA ALA A 472 -12.27 -21.38 -30.13
C ALA A 472 -13.70 -21.72 -30.58
N ALA A 473 -14.72 -21.10 -29.97
CA ALA A 473 -16.12 -21.42 -30.23
C ALA A 473 -16.69 -20.75 -31.49
N ILE A 474 -16.25 -19.53 -31.84
CA ILE A 474 -16.97 -18.69 -32.80
C ILE A 474 -17.07 -19.28 -34.21
N LEU A 475 -16.00 -19.84 -34.78
CA LEU A 475 -16.08 -20.45 -36.12
C LEU A 475 -16.88 -21.76 -36.15
N PRO A 476 -16.69 -22.72 -35.24
CA PRO A 476 -17.58 -23.88 -35.11
C PRO A 476 -19.06 -23.51 -34.91
N MET A 477 -19.34 -22.43 -34.18
CA MET A 477 -20.70 -21.89 -34.04
C MET A 477 -21.22 -21.35 -35.37
N ILE A 478 -20.51 -20.42 -36.02
CA ILE A 478 -20.90 -19.83 -37.31
C ILE A 478 -21.18 -20.94 -38.35
N ASN A 479 -20.36 -21.98 -38.39
CA ASN A 479 -20.52 -23.10 -39.32
C ASN A 479 -21.75 -23.99 -39.04
N ARG A 480 -22.28 -24.02 -37.80
CA ARG A 480 -23.47 -24.82 -37.44
C ARG A 480 -24.79 -24.06 -37.37
N MET A 481 -24.77 -22.79 -36.92
CA MET A 481 -25.99 -21.98 -36.72
C MET A 481 -26.05 -20.71 -37.57
N GLY A 482 -25.02 -20.41 -38.37
CA GLY A 482 -24.92 -19.17 -39.14
C GLY A 482 -24.36 -18.00 -38.31
N VAL A 483 -23.92 -16.95 -39.00
CA VAL A 483 -23.25 -15.80 -38.37
C VAL A 483 -24.22 -14.92 -37.57
N GLY A 484 -25.48 -14.81 -38.00
CA GLY A 484 -26.54 -14.13 -37.25
C GLY A 484 -26.77 -14.73 -35.86
N TRP A 485 -27.05 -16.02 -35.79
CA TRP A 485 -27.32 -16.71 -34.52
C TRP A 485 -26.08 -16.85 -33.62
N ALA A 486 -24.89 -17.08 -34.19
CA ALA A 486 -23.66 -17.18 -33.41
C ALA A 486 -23.36 -15.89 -32.61
N PHE A 487 -23.49 -14.72 -33.25
CA PHE A 487 -23.33 -13.44 -32.56
C PHE A 487 -24.55 -13.04 -31.72
N THR A 488 -25.76 -13.51 -32.07
CA THR A 488 -26.95 -13.34 -31.21
C THR A 488 -26.77 -14.06 -29.88
N LEU A 489 -26.22 -15.28 -29.87
CA LEU A 489 -25.91 -16.01 -28.62
C LEU A 489 -24.90 -15.24 -27.75
N LEU A 490 -23.84 -14.69 -28.34
CA LEU A 490 -22.87 -13.86 -27.61
C LEU A 490 -23.49 -12.56 -27.07
N ALA A 491 -24.37 -11.91 -27.84
CA ALA A 491 -25.11 -10.74 -27.38
C ALA A 491 -26.09 -11.08 -26.25
N LEU A 492 -26.71 -12.26 -26.25
CA LEU A 492 -27.53 -12.74 -25.13
C LEU A 492 -26.69 -12.98 -23.87
N LEU A 493 -25.43 -13.45 -23.97
CA LEU A 493 -24.53 -13.52 -22.82
C LEU A 493 -24.18 -12.12 -22.27
N TYR A 494 -24.00 -11.12 -23.13
CA TYR A 494 -23.84 -9.73 -22.70
C TYR A 494 -25.10 -9.20 -21.99
N ILE A 495 -26.30 -9.55 -22.47
CA ILE A 495 -27.57 -9.10 -21.87
C ILE A 495 -27.85 -9.82 -20.54
N PHE A 496 -27.61 -11.13 -20.47
CA PHE A 496 -27.76 -11.92 -19.25
C PHE A 496 -26.84 -11.42 -18.12
N SER A 497 -25.61 -11.03 -18.50
CA SER A 497 -24.67 -10.37 -17.59
C SER A 497 -25.25 -9.10 -16.95
N ILE A 498 -26.06 -8.33 -17.67
CA ILE A 498 -26.70 -7.12 -17.16
C ILE A 498 -27.85 -7.48 -16.20
N THR A 499 -28.62 -8.53 -16.50
CA THR A 499 -29.74 -8.94 -15.64
C THR A 499 -29.31 -9.56 -14.31
N ASP A 500 -28.20 -10.31 -14.27
CA ASP A 500 -27.62 -10.81 -13.01
C ASP A 500 -27.11 -9.67 -12.12
N PHE A 501 -26.65 -8.56 -12.71
CA PHE A 501 -26.26 -7.36 -11.96
C PHE A 501 -27.46 -6.68 -11.30
N ASP A 502 -28.56 -6.53 -12.05
CA ASP A 502 -29.82 -5.91 -11.57
C ASP A 502 -30.55 -6.79 -10.53
N GLN A 503 -30.34 -8.12 -10.57
CA GLN A 503 -30.85 -9.09 -9.59
C GLN A 503 -29.93 -9.36 -8.40
N SER A 504 -28.71 -8.81 -8.39
CA SER A 504 -27.90 -8.81 -7.16
C SER A 504 -28.70 -8.07 -6.06
N PRO A 505 -28.74 -8.58 -4.82
CA PRO A 505 -29.52 -7.95 -3.77
C PRO A 505 -28.93 -6.57 -3.48
N GLN A 506 -29.55 -5.53 -4.05
CA GLN A 506 -29.24 -4.15 -3.72
C GLN A 506 -29.35 -4.03 -2.20
N SER A 507 -28.23 -3.76 -1.53
CA SER A 507 -28.17 -3.62 -0.08
C SER A 507 -28.96 -2.38 0.32
N SER A 508 -30.25 -2.57 0.62
CA SER A 508 -31.16 -1.57 1.15
C SER A 508 -31.15 -0.21 0.43
N THR A 509 -31.23 -0.20 -0.90
CA THR A 509 -31.70 0.98 -1.65
C THR A 509 -33.20 1.17 -1.42
N SER A 510 -33.56 1.69 -0.25
CA SER A 510 -34.90 2.20 -0.01
C SER A 510 -35.22 3.29 -1.04
N LYS A 511 -36.22 2.99 -1.89
CA LYS A 511 -36.88 3.87 -2.88
C LYS A 511 -36.56 5.36 -2.71
N MET A 512 -35.59 5.88 -3.47
CA MET A 512 -35.44 7.31 -3.70
C MET A 512 -36.33 7.74 -4.87
N ASP A 513 -37.65 7.77 -4.67
CA ASP A 513 -38.60 8.44 -5.58
C ASP A 513 -39.89 8.81 -4.85
N GLU A 514 -39.77 9.75 -3.91
CA GLU A 514 -40.89 10.55 -3.40
C GLU A 514 -40.32 11.84 -2.76
N PRO A 515 -40.90 13.04 -2.98
CA PRO A 515 -40.44 14.26 -2.32
C PRO A 515 -40.93 14.28 -0.86
N GLN A 516 -40.26 13.51 0.00
CA GLN A 516 -40.67 13.39 1.40
C GLN A 516 -40.31 14.64 2.21
N ALA A 517 -41.34 15.19 2.84
CA ALA A 517 -41.20 16.20 3.88
C ALA A 517 -40.36 15.67 5.05
N SER A 518 -39.75 16.62 5.78
CA SER A 518 -39.06 16.47 7.06
C SER A 518 -39.33 15.16 7.84
N GLN A 519 -38.44 14.19 7.70
CA GLN A 519 -38.29 13.11 8.68
C GLN A 519 -37.25 13.53 9.72
N THR A 520 -37.66 13.57 10.97
CA THR A 520 -36.82 13.93 12.12
C THR A 520 -35.74 12.86 12.30
N GLN A 521 -34.48 13.18 12.03
CA GLN A 521 -33.36 12.32 12.38
C GLN A 521 -33.35 12.08 13.90
N ALA A 522 -33.18 10.83 14.32
CA ALA A 522 -32.95 10.51 15.72
C ALA A 522 -31.68 11.23 16.21
N PRO A 523 -31.67 11.78 17.45
CA PRO A 523 -30.52 12.49 17.96
C PRO A 523 -29.30 11.56 18.01
N SER A 524 -28.20 12.04 17.42
CA SER A 524 -26.90 11.38 17.41
C SER A 524 -25.83 12.39 17.83
N LYS A 525 -24.73 11.88 18.38
CA LYS A 525 -23.60 12.64 18.89
C LYS A 525 -22.34 12.20 18.15
N THR A 526 -21.56 13.16 17.70
CA THR A 526 -20.26 12.91 17.08
C THR A 526 -19.16 13.14 18.11
N LEU A 527 -18.29 12.15 18.27
CA LEU A 527 -17.13 12.19 19.18
C LEU A 527 -15.85 12.11 18.34
N THR A 528 -14.89 12.96 18.63
CA THR A 528 -13.67 13.14 17.84
C THR A 528 -12.45 12.55 18.56
N ALA A 529 -11.61 11.81 17.84
CA ALA A 529 -10.43 11.13 18.36
C ALA A 529 -9.16 11.44 17.59
N GLN A 530 -8.11 11.81 18.31
CA GLN A 530 -6.83 12.21 17.72
C GLN A 530 -5.65 11.64 18.52
N CYS A 531 -4.77 10.89 17.84
CA CYS A 531 -3.52 10.43 18.42
C CYS A 531 -2.52 11.58 18.56
N TYR A 532 -1.49 11.39 19.40
CA TYR A 532 -0.57 12.46 19.80
C TYR A 532 0.12 13.18 18.63
N CYS A 533 0.61 12.43 17.64
CA CYS A 533 1.25 13.00 16.45
C CYS A 533 0.28 13.59 15.41
N LYS A 534 -1.03 13.52 15.67
CA LYS A 534 -2.13 14.00 14.82
C LYS A 534 -2.23 13.35 13.42
N ALA A 535 -1.36 12.39 13.10
CA ALA A 535 -1.40 11.61 11.86
C ALA A 535 -2.59 10.64 11.81
N VAL A 536 -3.16 10.27 12.96
CA VAL A 536 -4.46 9.59 13.05
C VAL A 536 -5.45 10.49 13.77
N HIS A 537 -6.56 10.75 13.08
CA HIS A 537 -7.67 11.59 13.51
C HIS A 537 -8.95 11.04 12.88
N PHE A 538 -10.00 10.81 13.67
CA PHE A 538 -11.29 10.31 13.17
C PHE A 538 -12.45 10.74 14.06
N ASP A 539 -13.63 10.77 13.48
CA ASP A 539 -14.90 10.91 14.20
C ASP A 539 -15.58 9.55 14.35
N ILE A 540 -16.42 9.40 15.37
CA ILE A 540 -17.50 8.41 15.42
C ILE A 540 -18.82 9.14 15.63
N THR A 541 -19.87 8.76 14.90
CA THR A 541 -21.23 9.28 15.15
C THR A 541 -22.06 8.15 15.76
N VAL A 542 -22.41 8.31 17.03
CA VAL A 542 -23.17 7.33 17.82
C VAL A 542 -24.59 7.86 18.10
N PRO A 543 -25.63 7.00 18.09
CA PRO A 543 -26.96 7.40 18.55
C PRO A 543 -26.90 7.86 20.01
N THR A 544 -27.58 8.95 20.37
CA THR A 544 -27.54 9.46 21.75
C THR A 544 -28.14 8.46 22.75
N SER A 545 -29.02 7.56 22.30
CA SER A 545 -29.56 6.45 23.09
C SER A 545 -28.56 5.32 23.37
N ALA A 546 -27.39 5.32 22.73
CA ALA A 546 -26.30 4.36 22.97
C ALA A 546 -25.18 4.94 23.86
N LEU A 547 -25.37 6.16 24.38
CA LEU A 547 -24.45 6.80 25.31
C LEU A 547 -24.94 6.67 26.77
N PRO A 548 -24.04 6.49 27.75
CA PRO A 548 -22.59 6.31 27.59
C PRO A 548 -22.20 4.93 27.02
N LEU A 549 -21.09 4.87 26.28
CA LEU A 549 -20.53 3.62 25.77
C LEU A 549 -19.81 2.86 26.89
N THR A 550 -20.21 1.61 27.15
CA THR A 550 -19.52 0.71 28.07
C THR A 550 -18.07 0.50 27.64
N THR A 551 -17.15 0.78 28.56
CA THR A 551 -15.71 0.75 28.34
C THR A 551 -15.08 -0.29 29.26
N TYR A 552 -14.56 -1.37 28.67
CA TYR A 552 -13.93 -2.48 29.37
C TYR A 552 -12.42 -2.23 29.55
N VAL A 553 -11.94 -2.38 30.78
CA VAL A 553 -10.51 -2.29 31.12
C VAL A 553 -9.88 -3.68 31.00
N CYS A 554 -9.14 -3.93 29.92
CA CYS A 554 -8.61 -5.25 29.58
C CYS A 554 -7.18 -5.44 30.09
N HIS A 555 -6.98 -6.45 30.94
CA HIS A 555 -5.70 -6.81 31.57
C HIS A 555 -5.04 -8.03 30.94
N CYS A 556 -5.59 -8.58 29.85
CA CYS A 556 -5.09 -9.84 29.30
C CYS A 556 -3.63 -9.72 28.85
N SER A 557 -2.83 -10.77 29.07
CA SER A 557 -1.41 -10.81 28.72
C SER A 557 -1.14 -10.43 27.24
N ILE A 558 -2.05 -10.77 26.31
CA ILE A 558 -1.92 -10.34 24.91
C ILE A 558 -2.01 -8.81 24.79
N CYS A 559 -3.00 -8.17 25.42
CA CYS A 559 -3.13 -6.71 25.39
C CYS A 559 -1.96 -6.05 26.11
N ARG A 560 -1.64 -6.44 27.34
CA ARG A 560 -0.51 -5.93 28.13
C ARG A 560 0.81 -5.94 27.33
N TYR A 561 1.20 -7.12 26.81
CA TYR A 561 2.45 -7.27 26.05
C TYR A 561 2.42 -6.65 24.64
N THR A 562 1.23 -6.45 24.05
CA THR A 562 1.11 -5.82 22.72
C THR A 562 1.19 -4.30 22.80
N HIS A 563 0.74 -3.68 23.90
CA HIS A 563 0.63 -2.22 24.03
C HIS A 563 1.74 -1.62 24.91
N GLY A 564 2.32 -2.40 25.84
CA GLY A 564 3.34 -1.93 26.77
C GLY A 564 2.80 -1.19 28.00
N THR A 565 1.47 -1.14 28.14
CA THR A 565 0.74 -0.66 29.32
C THR A 565 0.23 -1.85 30.16
N LEU A 566 -0.11 -1.64 31.43
CA LEU A 566 -0.71 -2.70 32.27
C LEU A 566 -2.08 -3.16 31.75
N SER A 567 -2.85 -2.24 31.19
CA SER A 567 -4.18 -2.51 30.63
C SER A 567 -4.52 -1.55 29.48
N VAL A 568 -5.63 -1.85 28.78
CA VAL A 568 -6.15 -1.05 27.66
C VAL A 568 -7.67 -0.87 27.81
N PHE A 569 -8.17 0.31 27.47
CA PHE A 569 -9.58 0.69 27.64
C PHE A 569 -10.33 0.54 26.32
N HIS A 570 -11.13 -0.51 26.18
CA HIS A 570 -11.86 -0.83 24.95
C HIS A 570 -13.35 -0.45 25.08
N ALA A 571 -13.82 0.44 24.21
CA ALA A 571 -15.25 0.75 24.07
C ALA A 571 -15.79 0.14 22.75
N PRO A 572 -16.55 -0.96 22.80
CA PRO A 572 -17.23 -1.51 21.63
C PRO A 572 -18.24 -0.51 21.06
N LEU A 573 -18.18 -0.29 19.75
CA LEU A 573 -19.12 0.55 19.03
C LEU A 573 -20.41 -0.24 18.72
N PRO A 574 -21.58 0.43 18.67
CA PRO A 574 -22.81 -0.19 18.18
C PRO A 574 -22.65 -0.72 16.75
N SER A 575 -23.37 -1.78 16.40
CA SER A 575 -23.36 -2.35 15.05
C SER A 575 -23.66 -1.29 13.98
N GLY A 576 -22.77 -1.19 12.99
CA GLY A 576 -22.85 -0.18 11.93
C GLY A 576 -22.14 1.15 12.22
N VAL A 577 -21.67 1.39 13.45
CA VAL A 577 -20.81 2.54 13.78
C VAL A 577 -19.34 2.16 13.62
N ALA A 578 -18.58 2.98 12.89
CA ALA A 578 -17.15 2.78 12.63
C ALA A 578 -16.39 4.12 12.65
N PRO A 579 -15.05 4.10 12.88
CA PRO A 579 -14.18 5.26 12.72
C PRO A 579 -14.26 5.90 11.32
N SER A 580 -14.66 7.17 11.27
CA SER A 580 -14.67 8.02 10.06
C SER A 580 -13.41 8.89 10.04
N PHE A 581 -12.38 8.49 9.31
CA PHE A 581 -11.06 9.13 9.36
C PHE A 581 -11.03 10.50 8.67
N ILE A 582 -10.50 11.51 9.37
CA ILE A 582 -10.42 12.89 8.89
C ILE A 582 -9.08 13.11 8.16
N ALA A 583 -9.14 13.35 6.86
CA ALA A 583 -7.95 13.55 6.02
C ALA A 583 -6.99 14.63 6.62
N PRO A 584 -5.67 14.36 6.74
CA PRO A 584 -4.90 13.32 6.05
C PRO A 584 -4.89 11.94 6.71
N SER A 585 -5.57 11.74 7.84
CA SER A 585 -5.70 10.42 8.46
C SER A 585 -6.50 9.46 7.58
N SER A 586 -6.13 8.19 7.59
CA SER A 586 -6.83 7.10 6.92
C SER A 586 -6.55 5.76 7.61
N LEU A 587 -7.24 4.69 7.21
CA LEU A 587 -6.92 3.33 7.68
C LEU A 587 -5.50 2.90 7.26
N GLU A 588 -4.93 3.49 6.20
CA GLU A 588 -3.55 3.23 5.73
C GLU A 588 -2.50 3.92 6.63
N ALA A 589 -2.89 4.97 7.38
CA ALA A 589 -2.06 5.57 8.43
C ALA A 589 -1.93 4.67 9.68
N LEU A 590 -2.47 3.44 9.64
CA LEU A 590 -2.46 2.47 10.74
C LEU A 590 -1.56 1.27 10.44
N THR A 591 -0.72 0.93 11.41
CA THR A 591 0.00 -0.34 11.48
C THR A 591 -0.91 -1.37 12.14
N VAL A 592 -1.17 -2.50 11.46
CA VAL A 592 -2.12 -3.52 11.92
C VAL A 592 -1.36 -4.73 12.44
N TYR A 593 -1.57 -5.06 13.72
CA TYR A 593 -0.99 -6.26 14.34
C TYR A 593 -2.07 -7.32 14.61
N ARG A 594 -1.75 -8.57 14.26
CA ARG A 594 -2.63 -9.74 14.43
C ARG A 594 -1.91 -10.79 15.29
N PRO A 595 -2.06 -10.73 16.63
CA PRO A 595 -1.69 -11.82 17.52
C PRO A 595 -2.28 -13.16 17.06
N GLU A 596 -1.45 -14.19 17.09
CA GLU A 596 -1.85 -15.57 16.85
C GLU A 596 -2.90 -16.02 17.87
N GLY A 597 -3.88 -16.82 17.45
CA GLY A 597 -4.97 -17.32 18.30
C GLY A 597 -6.03 -16.29 18.73
N ALA A 598 -5.87 -14.99 18.45
CA ALA A 598 -6.85 -13.99 18.83
C ALA A 598 -8.01 -13.84 17.82
N THR A 599 -9.12 -13.22 18.24
CA THR A 599 -10.33 -13.00 17.43
C THR A 599 -10.41 -11.61 16.75
N SER A 600 -9.51 -10.69 17.10
CA SER A 600 -9.49 -9.31 16.59
C SER A 600 -8.09 -8.83 16.19
N ALA A 601 -8.02 -7.93 15.20
CA ALA A 601 -6.80 -7.23 14.80
C ALA A 601 -6.68 -5.92 15.59
N ARG A 602 -5.46 -5.56 16.01
CA ARG A 602 -5.15 -4.33 16.75
C ARG A 602 -4.60 -3.29 15.77
N TYR A 603 -5.05 -2.04 15.89
CA TYR A 603 -4.65 -0.94 15.01
C TYR A 603 -3.88 0.12 15.80
N PHE A 604 -2.70 0.49 15.30
CA PHE A 604 -1.82 1.48 15.90
C PHE A 604 -1.48 2.57 14.90
N CYS A 605 -1.26 3.81 15.34
CA CYS A 605 -0.78 4.88 14.47
C CYS A 605 0.61 4.53 13.89
N SER A 606 0.75 4.56 12.56
CA SER A 606 2.02 4.25 11.89
C SER A 606 3.16 5.24 12.19
N ASN A 607 2.88 6.38 12.82
CA ASN A 607 3.90 7.34 13.24
C ASN A 607 4.25 7.19 14.73
N CYS A 608 3.35 7.55 15.65
CA CYS A 608 3.62 7.53 17.10
C CYS A 608 3.32 6.21 17.84
N ALA A 609 2.89 5.17 17.12
CA ALA A 609 2.49 3.85 17.65
C ALA A 609 1.30 3.84 18.63
N CYS A 610 0.59 4.94 18.83
CA CYS A 610 -0.61 5.00 19.66
C CYS A 610 -1.68 3.98 19.24
N HIS A 611 -2.23 3.23 20.20
CA HIS A 611 -3.36 2.32 19.93
C HIS A 611 -4.65 3.08 19.65
N ILE A 612 -5.31 2.68 18.57
CA ILE A 612 -6.53 3.31 18.05
C ILE A 612 -7.77 2.49 18.40
N GLY A 613 -7.65 1.17 18.34
CA GLY A 613 -8.75 0.25 18.57
C GLY A 613 -8.49 -1.12 17.96
N ASN A 614 -9.50 -1.98 18.08
CA ASN A 614 -9.52 -3.34 17.57
C ASN A 614 -10.69 -3.50 16.60
N LYS A 615 -10.53 -4.28 15.53
CA LYS A 615 -11.65 -4.76 14.68
C LYS A 615 -11.69 -6.28 14.72
N GLY A 616 -12.89 -6.87 14.78
CA GLY A 616 -13.06 -8.32 14.60
C GLY A 616 -12.40 -8.82 13.31
N MET A 617 -11.84 -10.03 13.35
CA MET A 617 -11.34 -10.74 12.16
C MET A 617 -12.47 -11.55 11.51
N PRO A 618 -12.34 -12.05 10.26
CA PRO A 618 -13.48 -12.55 9.46
C PRO A 618 -14.33 -13.69 10.06
N ASN A 619 -13.83 -14.38 11.09
CA ASN A 619 -14.56 -15.43 11.81
C ASN A 619 -15.23 -14.93 13.11
N ALA A 620 -15.28 -13.61 13.32
CA ALA A 620 -15.83 -12.93 14.49
C ALA A 620 -16.70 -11.74 14.03
N PRO A 621 -17.58 -11.18 14.88
CA PRO A 621 -18.38 -10.01 14.53
C PRO A 621 -17.49 -8.84 14.09
N GLU A 622 -17.80 -8.19 12.96
CA GLU A 622 -17.06 -7.03 12.41
C GLU A 622 -17.22 -5.74 13.23
N VAL A 623 -17.36 -5.85 14.54
CA VAL A 623 -17.50 -4.73 15.47
C VAL A 623 -16.14 -4.10 15.74
N TRP A 624 -16.12 -2.76 15.75
CA TRP A 624 -14.98 -1.98 16.23
C TRP A 624 -15.04 -1.83 17.75
N ALA A 625 -13.93 -2.06 18.44
CA ALA A 625 -13.73 -1.69 19.83
C ALA A 625 -12.62 -0.62 19.88
N ILE A 626 -13.01 0.64 19.91
CA ILE A 626 -12.11 1.79 19.91
C ILE A 626 -11.42 1.96 21.27
N CYS A 627 -10.30 2.68 21.28
CA CYS A 627 -9.72 3.15 22.52
C CYS A 627 -10.36 4.48 22.95
N SER A 628 -10.94 4.56 24.15
CA SER A 628 -11.53 5.82 24.66
C SER A 628 -10.49 6.90 24.98
N SER A 629 -9.24 6.51 25.24
CA SER A 629 -8.18 7.42 25.70
C SER A 629 -7.60 8.37 24.66
N ILE A 630 -7.95 8.22 23.38
CA ILE A 630 -7.55 9.12 22.30
C ILE A 630 -8.60 10.17 21.93
N PHE A 631 -9.77 10.12 22.58
CA PHE A 631 -10.84 11.08 22.31
C PHE A 631 -10.58 12.45 22.95
N ASP A 632 -11.04 13.49 22.28
CA ASP A 632 -11.16 14.82 22.86
C ASP A 632 -12.28 14.80 23.91
N ALA A 633 -12.00 15.33 25.10
CA ALA A 633 -13.05 15.66 26.05
C ALA A 633 -13.59 17.04 25.69
N ASN A 634 -14.77 17.10 25.07
CA ASN A 634 -15.53 18.34 25.08
C ASN A 634 -15.94 18.58 26.54
N LYS A 635 -15.61 19.75 27.09
CA LYS A 635 -16.05 20.15 28.44
C LYS A 635 -17.58 20.28 28.53
N ASP A 636 -18.26 20.31 27.38
CA ASP A 636 -19.71 20.36 27.21
C ASP A 636 -20.37 18.95 27.28
N ASP A 637 -19.58 17.87 27.34
CA ASP A 637 -20.05 16.48 27.30
C ASP A 637 -20.30 15.88 28.69
N GLU A 638 -20.94 16.62 29.60
CA GLU A 638 -21.49 16.03 30.83
C GLU A 638 -22.90 15.45 30.61
N PRO A 639 -23.19 14.19 30.97
CA PRO A 639 -22.26 13.19 31.54
C PRO A 639 -21.34 12.55 30.48
N SER A 640 -20.15 12.15 30.93
CA SER A 640 -19.09 11.48 30.14
C SER A 640 -19.65 10.47 29.12
N PRO A 641 -19.20 10.47 27.86
CA PRO A 641 -19.62 9.48 26.86
C PRO A 641 -19.07 8.07 27.12
N TRP A 642 -18.22 7.88 28.14
CA TRP A 642 -17.61 6.60 28.51
C TRP A 642 -18.12 6.14 29.88
N ASP A 643 -18.66 4.92 29.94
CA ASP A 643 -18.94 4.21 31.19
C ASP A 643 -17.80 3.22 31.48
N ILE A 644 -16.87 3.63 32.36
CA ILE A 644 -15.71 2.81 32.76
C ILE A 644 -16.09 2.05 34.04
N SER A 645 -16.76 0.91 33.87
CA SER A 645 -17.41 0.18 34.97
C SER A 645 -17.00 -1.29 35.10
N THR A 646 -16.17 -1.82 34.20
CA THR A 646 -15.80 -3.26 34.18
C THR A 646 -14.33 -3.52 33.85
N HIS A 647 -13.66 -4.31 34.69
CA HIS A 647 -12.38 -4.96 34.41
C HIS A 647 -12.59 -6.33 33.76
N VAL A 648 -11.77 -6.66 32.76
CA VAL A 648 -11.83 -7.95 32.05
C VAL A 648 -10.45 -8.60 31.95
N PHE A 649 -10.40 -9.93 32.12
CA PHE A 649 -9.17 -10.74 32.08
C PHE A 649 -8.13 -10.41 33.17
N THR A 650 -8.58 -10.10 34.40
CA THR A 650 -7.68 -9.88 35.56
C THR A 650 -6.84 -11.11 35.88
N ASP A 651 -7.40 -12.32 35.73
CA ASP A 651 -6.70 -13.58 36.06
C ASP A 651 -5.53 -13.88 35.11
N SER A 652 -5.48 -13.19 33.95
CA SER A 652 -4.36 -13.22 33.01
C SER A 652 -3.22 -12.25 33.37
N ALA A 653 -3.33 -11.55 34.51
CA ALA A 653 -2.34 -10.65 35.11
C ALA A 653 -2.00 -11.12 36.55
N PRO A 654 -1.25 -12.24 36.69
CA PRO A 654 -0.83 -12.72 38.01
C PRO A 654 0.01 -11.66 38.72
N GLY A 655 -0.07 -11.58 40.06
CA GLY A 655 0.63 -10.57 40.85
C GLY A 655 0.18 -9.12 40.56
N GLY A 656 -1.13 -8.94 40.44
CA GLY A 656 -1.80 -7.63 40.44
C GLY A 656 -1.88 -6.92 39.10
N GLY A 657 -2.58 -5.79 39.06
CA GLY A 657 -2.72 -4.96 37.87
C GLY A 657 -3.40 -3.62 38.14
N LEU A 658 -3.83 -2.92 37.08
CA LEU A 658 -4.55 -1.65 37.24
C LEU A 658 -5.88 -1.83 37.98
N TYR A 659 -6.43 -3.06 38.06
CA TYR A 659 -7.66 -3.34 38.79
C TYR A 659 -7.51 -3.22 40.31
N ASP A 660 -6.30 -3.43 40.86
CA ASP A 660 -6.02 -3.22 42.30
C ASP A 660 -5.92 -1.74 42.65
N TRP A 661 -5.49 -0.92 41.69
CA TRP A 661 -5.35 0.54 41.83
C TRP A 661 -6.62 1.31 41.46
N LEU A 662 -7.51 0.71 40.68
CA LEU A 662 -8.81 1.25 40.30
C LEU A 662 -9.94 0.24 40.66
N PRO A 663 -10.12 -0.12 41.94
CA PRO A 663 -11.17 -1.06 42.36
C PRO A 663 -12.57 -0.42 42.30
N ARG A 664 -12.63 0.92 42.32
CA ARG A 664 -13.85 1.73 42.35
C ARG A 664 -13.78 2.81 41.28
N MET A 665 -14.94 3.20 40.76
CA MET A 665 -15.10 4.32 39.82
C MET A 665 -16.36 5.11 40.20
N ALA A 666 -16.26 6.43 40.36
CA ALA A 666 -17.34 7.28 40.87
C ALA A 666 -17.92 6.81 42.23
N GLY A 667 -17.08 6.22 43.09
CA GLY A 667 -17.49 5.67 44.40
C GLY A 667 -18.23 4.32 44.36
N LYS A 668 -18.40 3.71 43.18
CA LYS A 668 -18.99 2.36 43.01
C LYS A 668 -17.91 1.33 42.71
N ASP A 669 -18.08 0.10 43.20
CA ASP A 669 -17.17 -1.01 42.87
C ASP A 669 -17.24 -1.35 41.37
N MET A 670 -16.08 -1.56 40.74
CA MET A 670 -16.01 -1.99 39.35
C MET A 670 -16.30 -3.49 39.24
N GLN A 671 -17.05 -3.88 38.21
CA GLN A 671 -17.31 -5.29 37.92
C GLN A 671 -16.03 -5.97 37.43
N VAL A 672 -15.84 -7.24 37.77
CA VAL A 672 -14.72 -8.07 37.29
C VAL A 672 -15.29 -9.26 36.53
N TRP A 673 -14.79 -9.50 35.31
CA TRP A 673 -15.17 -10.66 34.50
C TRP A 673 -13.94 -11.37 33.92
N ASN A 674 -13.90 -12.69 34.09
CA ASN A 674 -12.88 -13.58 33.54
C ASN A 674 -13.53 -14.79 32.86
N PRO A 675 -13.02 -15.22 31.68
CA PRO A 675 -13.45 -16.48 31.10
C PRO A 675 -12.83 -17.69 31.84
N PRO A 676 -13.47 -18.87 31.80
CA PRO A 676 -12.92 -20.08 32.41
C PRO A 676 -11.53 -20.42 31.87
N GLY A 677 -10.55 -20.65 32.76
CA GLY A 677 -9.18 -20.99 32.38
C GLY A 677 -8.33 -19.81 31.89
N ALA A 678 -8.68 -18.57 32.25
CA ALA A 678 -7.91 -17.37 31.90
C ALA A 678 -6.63 -17.14 32.74
N GLU A 679 -6.36 -18.01 33.73
CA GLU A 679 -5.20 -17.96 34.61
C GLU A 679 -3.89 -18.06 33.82
N ALA A 680 -3.05 -17.03 33.91
CA ALA A 680 -1.72 -17.05 33.32
C ALA A 680 -0.67 -17.46 34.35
N SER A 681 0.19 -18.44 34.00
CA SER A 681 1.35 -18.78 34.83
C SER A 681 2.36 -17.61 34.84
N PRO A 682 2.96 -17.27 35.99
CA PRO A 682 4.02 -16.27 36.04
C PRO A 682 5.24 -16.72 35.21
N PRO A 683 5.96 -15.78 34.58
CA PRO A 683 7.15 -16.10 33.80
C PRO A 683 8.28 -16.63 34.70
N PRO A 684 9.18 -17.47 34.16
CA PRO A 684 10.32 -17.99 34.92
C PRO A 684 11.33 -16.89 35.26
N ARG A 685 12.10 -17.11 36.31
CA ARG A 685 13.26 -16.28 36.68
C ARG A 685 14.39 -16.48 35.66
N GLU A 686 14.97 -15.39 35.17
CA GLU A 686 16.10 -15.40 34.24
C GLU A 686 17.40 -14.91 34.92
N THR A 687 18.54 -15.38 34.43
CA THR A 687 19.88 -14.98 34.90
C THR A 687 20.82 -14.69 33.73
N ASP A 688 21.81 -13.82 33.93
CA ASP A 688 22.87 -13.52 32.95
C ASP A 688 23.97 -14.60 32.91
N ALA A 689 25.01 -14.39 32.09
CA ALA A 689 26.11 -15.35 31.92
C ALA A 689 26.96 -15.49 33.20
N GLU A 690 26.93 -14.48 34.06
CA GLU A 690 27.60 -14.39 35.35
C GLU A 690 26.72 -14.96 36.50
N GLY A 691 25.49 -15.38 36.20
CA GLY A 691 24.55 -15.97 37.15
C GLY A 691 23.79 -14.97 38.04
N LYS A 692 23.80 -13.68 37.71
CA LYS A 692 23.01 -12.64 38.39
C LYS A 692 21.59 -12.61 37.83
N ASP A 693 20.63 -12.20 38.66
CA ASP A 693 19.25 -11.97 38.24
C ASP A 693 19.14 -10.92 37.15
N VAL A 694 18.33 -11.22 36.12
CA VAL A 694 17.92 -10.25 35.10
C VAL A 694 16.42 -10.29 34.83
N LEU A 695 15.82 -9.13 34.61
CA LEU A 695 14.41 -8.98 34.26
C LEU A 695 14.25 -8.87 32.74
N ARG A 696 13.52 -9.81 32.15
CA ARG A 696 13.19 -9.81 30.73
C ARG A 696 12.11 -8.76 30.41
N ALA A 697 12.42 -7.85 29.49
CA ALA A 697 11.47 -6.94 28.88
C ALA A 697 11.22 -7.38 27.43
N GLN A 698 9.98 -7.70 27.06
CA GLN A 698 9.66 -8.24 25.73
C GLN A 698 8.24 -7.90 25.27
N CYS A 699 8.08 -7.37 24.05
CA CYS A 699 6.74 -7.17 23.47
C CYS A 699 6.12 -8.49 22.99
N HIS A 700 4.80 -8.53 22.78
CA HIS A 700 4.07 -9.76 22.40
C HIS A 700 4.62 -10.44 21.15
N CYS A 701 5.05 -9.68 20.13
CA CYS A 701 5.57 -10.25 18.88
C CYS A 701 7.04 -10.71 18.95
N GLY A 702 7.73 -10.55 20.08
CA GLY A 702 9.17 -10.81 20.20
C GLY A 702 10.10 -9.88 19.41
N GLY A 703 9.56 -8.97 18.59
CA GLY A 703 10.33 -8.02 17.77
C GLY A 703 11.14 -7.00 18.57
N VAL A 704 10.85 -6.85 19.86
CA VAL A 704 11.67 -6.15 20.85
C VAL A 704 11.82 -7.06 22.06
N SER A 705 13.07 -7.34 22.46
CA SER A 705 13.43 -8.10 23.65
C SER A 705 14.78 -7.65 24.20
N PHE A 706 14.88 -7.44 25.51
CA PHE A 706 16.12 -7.12 26.22
C PHE A 706 16.04 -7.54 27.69
N THR A 707 17.13 -7.40 28.43
CA THR A 707 17.21 -7.64 29.87
C THR A 707 17.58 -6.38 30.65
N ILE A 708 17.08 -6.30 31.89
CA ILE A 708 17.37 -5.25 32.86
C ILE A 708 18.06 -5.91 34.07
N ALA A 709 19.22 -5.40 34.47
CA ALA A 709 19.92 -5.82 35.68
C ALA A 709 19.27 -5.23 36.95
N ARG A 710 19.50 -5.86 38.11
CA ARG A 710 19.15 -5.25 39.41
C ARG A 710 20.04 -4.03 39.68
N PRO A 711 19.58 -3.06 40.49
CA PRO A 711 20.45 -1.98 40.95
C PRO A 711 21.61 -2.54 41.77
N ASP A 712 22.79 -1.94 41.62
CA ASP A 712 23.93 -2.18 42.50
C ASP A 712 23.70 -1.42 43.84
N PRO A 713 23.56 -2.12 44.98
CA PRO A 713 23.32 -1.48 46.28
C PRO A 713 24.52 -0.68 46.81
N GLU A 714 25.75 -0.89 46.28
CA GLU A 714 26.93 -0.11 46.68
C GLU A 714 27.06 1.20 45.88
N SER A 715 26.38 1.31 44.74
CA SER A 715 26.47 2.45 43.84
C SER A 715 25.61 3.63 44.30
N LYS A 716 26.26 4.61 44.94
CA LYS A 716 25.62 5.84 45.42
C LYS A 716 24.93 6.67 44.33
N SER A 717 25.34 6.54 43.06
CA SER A 717 24.73 7.29 41.95
C SER A 717 23.30 6.86 41.63
N TYR A 718 22.91 5.62 41.99
CA TYR A 718 21.54 5.12 41.76
C TYR A 718 20.55 5.54 42.87
N ALA A 719 21.01 6.13 43.97
CA ALA A 719 20.19 6.45 45.15
C ALA A 719 18.88 7.24 44.89
N PRO A 720 18.76 8.14 43.90
CA PRO A 720 17.48 8.81 43.58
C PRO A 720 16.47 7.93 42.82
N TRP A 721 16.91 6.81 42.26
CA TRP A 721 16.18 5.99 41.29
C TRP A 721 15.89 4.56 41.77
N VAL A 722 16.32 4.22 42.98
CA VAL A 722 16.05 2.93 43.66
C VAL A 722 15.13 3.12 44.86
N SER A 723 14.51 2.03 45.32
CA SER A 723 13.70 2.07 46.55
C SER A 723 14.55 2.38 47.78
N LYS A 724 13.99 3.20 48.69
CA LYS A 724 14.60 3.51 49.99
C LYS A 724 14.43 2.38 51.01
N SER A 725 13.36 1.59 50.88
CA SER A 725 13.07 0.42 51.72
C SER A 725 13.80 -0.83 51.21
N GLU A 726 13.89 -1.00 49.89
CA GLU A 726 14.49 -2.18 49.26
C GLU A 726 15.44 -1.79 48.11
N PRO A 727 16.72 -1.44 48.38
CA PRO A 727 17.66 -0.94 47.36
C PRO A 727 17.88 -1.83 46.13
N SER A 728 17.45 -3.09 46.17
CA SER A 728 17.43 -4.03 45.04
C SER A 728 16.28 -3.84 44.04
N LYS A 729 15.43 -2.80 44.21
CA LYS A 729 14.29 -2.46 43.34
C LYS A 729 14.47 -1.10 42.66
N TRP A 730 14.09 -1.01 41.39
CA TRP A 730 14.00 0.24 40.62
C TRP A 730 12.71 1.01 40.95
N MET A 731 12.76 2.33 40.93
CA MET A 731 11.55 3.15 41.13
C MET A 731 10.64 3.12 39.90
N ALA A 732 9.35 2.92 40.13
CA ALA A 732 8.29 2.97 39.13
C ALA A 732 7.24 4.05 39.45
N GLY A 733 6.48 4.45 38.44
CA GLY A 733 5.41 5.44 38.58
C GLY A 733 4.33 5.31 37.52
N LEU A 734 3.23 6.01 37.78
CA LEU A 734 2.06 6.11 36.91
C LEU A 734 2.04 7.50 36.26
N ASP A 735 1.49 7.61 35.04
CA ASP A 735 1.31 8.87 34.34
C ASP A 735 -0.04 8.88 33.63
N VAL A 736 -0.81 9.94 33.84
CA VAL A 736 -2.17 10.14 33.30
C VAL A 736 -2.28 11.38 32.39
N CYS A 737 -1.15 11.98 31.96
CA CYS A 737 -1.20 13.18 31.13
C CYS A 737 -1.86 12.96 29.76
N GLY A 738 -2.38 14.06 29.20
CA GLY A 738 -2.91 14.14 27.83
C GLY A 738 -1.95 13.59 26.76
N ASP A 739 -0.65 13.83 26.94
CA ASP A 739 0.41 13.37 26.03
C ASP A 739 0.55 11.86 26.06
N CYS A 740 0.71 11.27 27.25
CA CYS A 740 0.83 9.84 27.42
C CYS A 740 -0.44 9.13 26.95
N ARG A 741 -1.66 9.55 27.33
CA ARG A 741 -2.88 8.87 26.88
C ARG A 741 -3.04 8.85 25.35
N ARG A 742 -2.76 9.98 24.67
CA ARG A 742 -2.82 10.07 23.19
C ARG A 742 -1.64 9.42 22.48
N GLN A 743 -0.58 9.03 23.19
CA GLN A 743 0.60 8.37 22.63
C GLN A 743 0.60 6.87 22.92
N THR A 744 0.00 6.43 24.03
CA THR A 744 -0.13 5.03 24.43
C THR A 744 -1.40 4.39 23.86
N GLY A 745 -2.51 5.12 23.82
CA GLY A 745 -3.83 4.53 23.70
C GLY A 745 -4.26 3.79 24.99
N SER A 746 -3.89 4.30 26.16
CA SER A 746 -4.46 3.92 27.46
C SER A 746 -4.46 5.13 28.41
N HIS A 747 -5.49 5.29 29.25
CA HIS A 747 -5.59 6.43 30.19
C HIS A 747 -4.50 6.44 31.26
N VAL A 748 -3.86 5.28 31.51
CA VAL A 748 -2.81 5.13 32.51
C VAL A 748 -1.58 4.48 31.86
N ALA A 749 -0.48 5.22 31.81
CA ALA A 749 0.83 4.70 31.43
C ALA A 749 1.64 4.38 32.69
N THR A 750 2.48 3.35 32.64
CA THR A 750 3.33 2.94 33.76
C THR A 750 4.78 2.77 33.32
N TRP A 751 5.68 3.36 34.10
CA TRP A 751 7.08 3.53 33.74
C TRP A 751 7.99 3.08 34.88
N ALA A 752 8.89 2.15 34.61
CA ALA A 752 10.05 1.83 35.45
C ALA A 752 11.22 2.73 35.06
N MET A 753 11.90 3.33 36.03
CA MET A 753 13.02 4.26 35.80
C MET A 753 14.34 3.50 35.95
N VAL A 754 15.05 3.28 34.84
CA VAL A 754 16.23 2.40 34.77
C VAL A 754 17.40 3.13 34.08
N PRO A 755 18.63 3.13 34.62
CA PRO A 755 19.81 3.66 33.94
C PRO A 755 20.13 2.91 32.63
N GLU A 756 20.67 3.62 31.64
CA GLU A 756 21.07 3.02 30.35
C GLU A 756 22.10 1.88 30.49
N SER A 757 23.03 1.97 31.46
CA SER A 757 24.02 0.92 31.75
C SER A 757 23.44 -0.35 32.36
N CYS A 758 22.25 -0.27 32.98
CA CYS A 758 21.57 -1.43 33.56
C CYS A 758 20.74 -2.22 32.55
N ILE A 759 20.81 -1.87 31.25
CA ILE A 759 20.14 -2.55 30.15
C ILE A 759 21.22 -3.17 29.24
N SER A 760 21.01 -4.41 28.79
CA SER A 760 21.96 -5.19 27.99
C SER A 760 22.62 -4.41 26.83
N GLU A 761 23.96 -4.50 26.71
CA GLU A 761 24.84 -3.52 26.03
C GLU A 761 24.54 -3.17 24.56
N ASP A 762 23.82 -4.02 23.82
CA ASP A 762 23.45 -3.77 22.41
C ASP A 762 22.43 -2.62 22.23
N LEU A 763 21.84 -2.09 23.30
CA LEU A 763 20.67 -1.21 23.21
C LEU A 763 20.95 0.29 22.97
N VAL A 764 22.11 0.78 23.40
CA VAL A 764 22.35 2.23 23.62
C VAL A 764 23.14 2.88 22.47
N LYS A 765 23.79 2.10 21.60
CA LYS A 765 24.35 2.62 20.35
C LYS A 765 23.22 2.85 19.35
N ASP A 766 22.97 4.13 19.08
CA ASP A 766 22.04 4.66 18.08
C ASP A 766 20.56 4.29 18.25
N PHE A 767 20.16 3.55 19.30
CA PHE A 767 18.77 3.17 19.60
C PHE A 767 18.07 2.36 18.48
N GLU A 768 18.82 1.58 17.69
CA GLU A 768 18.30 0.74 16.61
C GLU A 768 18.35 -0.74 16.97
N PHE A 769 17.34 -1.22 17.71
CA PHE A 769 17.27 -2.64 18.12
C PHE A 769 15.95 -3.31 17.76
N GLY A 770 16.05 -4.57 17.32
CA GLY A 770 14.91 -5.38 16.90
C GLY A 770 14.09 -4.72 15.79
N THR A 771 12.80 -4.51 16.03
CA THR A 771 11.91 -3.74 15.15
C THR A 771 11.55 -2.37 15.71
N GLY A 772 12.34 -1.83 16.64
CA GLY A 772 12.10 -0.54 17.29
C GLY A 772 11.93 0.63 16.32
N ARG A 773 10.88 1.43 16.52
CA ARG A 773 10.62 2.70 15.83
C ARG A 773 10.70 3.85 16.82
N LYS A 774 11.57 4.81 16.52
CA LYS A 774 11.73 6.07 17.27
C LYS A 774 10.63 7.05 16.84
N TYR A 775 10.09 7.80 17.80
CA TYR A 775 9.17 8.91 17.59
C TYR A 775 9.53 10.03 18.57
N GLN A 776 9.93 11.20 18.07
CA GLN A 776 10.20 12.35 18.93
C GLN A 776 8.87 13.03 19.27
N SER A 777 8.46 12.95 20.53
CA SER A 777 7.21 13.56 21.00
C SER A 777 7.35 15.05 21.30
N SER A 778 8.51 15.48 21.77
CA SER A 778 8.84 16.89 21.94
C SER A 778 10.35 17.10 21.70
N GLU A 779 10.80 18.35 21.59
CA GLU A 779 12.23 18.69 21.50
C GLU A 779 13.07 17.96 22.55
N THR A 780 12.51 17.79 23.76
CA THR A 780 13.15 17.17 24.91
C THR A 780 12.73 15.72 25.18
N THR A 781 11.91 15.08 24.34
CA THR A 781 11.38 13.72 24.63
C THR A 781 11.33 12.84 23.39
N LEU A 782 12.12 11.76 23.41
CA LEU A 782 12.14 10.70 22.41
C LEU A 782 11.43 9.46 22.95
N ARG A 783 10.61 8.80 22.14
CA ARG A 783 9.90 7.58 22.51
C ARG A 783 10.21 6.45 21.54
N LEU A 784 10.31 5.23 22.07
CA LEU A 784 10.59 4.03 21.31
C LEU A 784 9.45 3.03 21.47
N ASN A 785 8.95 2.54 20.34
CA ASN A 785 7.86 1.59 20.26
C ASN A 785 8.24 0.43 19.33
N CYS A 786 7.66 -0.75 19.52
CA CYS A 786 7.86 -1.87 18.60
C CYS A 786 7.16 -1.59 17.26
N GLY A 787 7.92 -1.49 16.17
CA GLY A 787 7.41 -1.23 14.82
C GLY A 787 6.59 -2.37 14.20
N THR A 788 6.51 -3.53 14.87
CA THR A 788 5.68 -4.68 14.47
C THR A 788 4.33 -4.71 15.20
N CYS A 789 4.32 -4.55 16.52
CA CYS A 789 3.10 -4.71 17.33
C CYS A 789 2.59 -3.44 18.03
N GLY A 790 3.27 -2.30 17.86
CA GLY A 790 2.89 -1.03 18.47
C GLY A 790 3.32 -0.86 19.94
N ALA A 791 3.83 -1.92 20.59
CA ALA A 791 4.14 -1.91 22.01
C ALA A 791 5.06 -0.77 22.41
N ILE A 792 4.70 -0.04 23.46
CA ILE A 792 5.55 0.95 24.09
C ILE A 792 6.71 0.23 24.75
N VAL A 793 7.93 0.67 24.42
CA VAL A 793 9.16 0.09 24.93
C VAL A 793 9.77 1.03 25.96
N MET A 794 10.13 2.24 25.52
CA MET A 794 10.95 3.17 26.29
C MET A 794 10.62 4.64 25.98
N GLY A 795 10.80 5.51 26.97
CA GLY A 795 10.85 6.97 26.83
C GLY A 795 12.18 7.53 27.34
N PHE A 796 12.77 8.45 26.58
CA PHE A 796 14.03 9.13 26.87
C PHE A 796 13.79 10.64 26.92
N TYR A 797 14.52 11.35 27.77
CA TYR A 797 14.51 12.81 27.82
C TYR A 797 15.84 13.35 27.26
N THR A 798 15.73 14.18 26.22
CA THR A 798 16.84 14.65 25.37
C THR A 798 17.19 16.13 25.57
N GLY A 799 16.54 16.82 26.52
CA GLY A 799 16.85 18.22 26.85
C GLY A 799 18.17 18.39 27.61
N PRO A 800 18.67 19.63 27.78
CA PRO A 800 19.98 19.91 28.39
C PRO A 800 20.16 19.30 29.79
N ASP A 801 19.10 19.36 30.61
CA ASP A 801 19.08 18.79 31.98
C ASP A 801 18.46 17.38 32.02
N GLY A 802 18.27 16.74 30.85
CA GLY A 802 17.55 15.48 30.70
C GLY A 802 16.14 15.46 31.31
N GLY A 803 15.49 16.63 31.44
CA GLY A 803 14.20 16.76 32.14
C GLY A 803 14.25 16.36 33.62
N GLY A 804 15.41 16.50 34.28
CA GLY A 804 15.64 16.02 35.65
C GLY A 804 15.87 14.51 35.74
N ARG A 805 16.21 13.85 34.63
CA ARG A 805 16.46 12.40 34.52
C ARG A 805 17.87 12.06 34.03
N LEU A 806 18.82 12.97 34.27
CA LEU A 806 20.25 12.68 34.24
C LEU A 806 20.73 12.32 35.65
N MET A 807 21.63 11.35 35.74
CA MET A 807 22.41 11.07 36.94
C MET A 807 23.57 12.08 37.06
N GLU A 808 24.15 12.22 38.26
CA GLU A 808 25.35 13.05 38.48
C GLU A 808 26.55 12.64 37.60
N SER A 809 26.57 11.39 37.13
CA SER A 809 27.55 10.85 36.16
C SER A 809 27.35 11.34 34.73
N GLY A 810 26.26 12.05 34.41
CA GLY A 810 25.84 12.38 33.05
C GLY A 810 25.13 11.22 32.33
N GLU A 811 24.90 10.09 33.01
CA GLU A 811 24.14 8.96 32.47
C GLU A 811 22.63 9.26 32.43
N ARG A 812 21.94 8.79 31.38
CA ARG A 812 20.50 8.98 31.21
C ARG A 812 19.70 7.88 31.89
N ILE A 813 18.58 8.26 32.50
CA ILE A 813 17.55 7.34 32.99
C ILE A 813 16.46 7.15 31.94
N VAL A 814 16.20 5.90 31.58
CA VAL A 814 15.17 5.49 30.63
C VAL A 814 13.89 5.14 31.37
N ALA A 815 12.75 5.60 30.86
CA ALA A 815 11.42 5.18 31.30
C ALA A 815 10.99 3.93 30.53
N VAL A 816 11.09 2.74 31.10
CA VAL A 816 10.69 1.47 30.48
C VAL A 816 9.21 1.18 30.72
N GLY A 817 8.45 0.80 29.69
CA GLY A 817 7.03 0.46 29.82
C GLY A 817 6.82 -0.81 30.65
N VAL A 818 6.15 -0.70 31.82
CA VAL A 818 5.95 -1.85 32.73
C VAL A 818 5.13 -2.97 32.08
N GLY A 819 4.29 -2.66 31.11
CA GLY A 819 3.48 -3.64 30.40
C GLY A 819 4.29 -4.65 29.57
N ILE A 820 5.56 -4.40 29.22
CA ILE A 820 6.40 -5.41 28.53
C ILE A 820 7.25 -6.28 29.48
N LEU A 821 7.22 -6.04 30.80
CA LEU A 821 8.06 -6.76 31.77
C LEU A 821 7.53 -8.18 32.06
N ARG A 822 8.43 -9.17 32.02
CA ARG A 822 8.18 -10.59 32.36
C ARG A 822 8.74 -10.89 33.76
N ALA A 823 8.17 -10.25 34.78
CA ALA A 823 8.61 -10.47 36.15
C ALA A 823 7.92 -11.69 36.79
N PRO A 824 8.65 -12.58 37.49
CA PRO A 824 8.06 -13.68 38.25
C PRO A 824 7.08 -13.21 39.33
N GLY A 825 7.32 -12.05 39.96
CA GLY A 825 6.40 -11.42 40.90
C GLY A 825 5.13 -10.83 40.28
N GLY A 826 4.94 -10.95 38.96
CA GLY A 826 3.68 -10.68 38.30
C GLY A 826 3.65 -9.45 37.39
N ALA A 827 2.45 -8.99 37.05
CA ALA A 827 2.25 -7.95 36.06
C ALA A 827 2.65 -6.55 36.55
N LEU A 828 2.61 -6.31 37.86
CA LEU A 828 3.17 -5.13 38.52
C LEU A 828 4.69 -5.23 38.75
N ALA A 829 5.29 -6.42 38.59
CA ALA A 829 6.73 -6.65 38.80
C ALA A 829 7.26 -6.17 40.18
N GLU A 830 6.49 -6.37 41.26
CA GLU A 830 6.82 -5.89 42.61
C GLU A 830 8.09 -6.51 43.23
N ASP A 831 8.60 -7.60 42.66
CA ASP A 831 9.90 -8.21 42.96
C ASP A 831 11.09 -7.45 42.34
N TRP A 832 10.81 -6.47 41.49
CA TRP A 832 11.79 -5.62 40.79
C TRP A 832 11.50 -4.12 40.92
N LEU A 833 10.26 -3.72 41.14
CA LEU A 833 9.79 -2.35 41.08
C LEU A 833 9.19 -1.88 42.41
N GLU A 834 9.46 -0.62 42.73
CA GLU A 834 8.87 0.12 43.84
C GLU A 834 8.05 1.28 43.32
N TYR A 835 6.74 1.27 43.53
CA TYR A 835 5.88 2.35 43.07
C TYR A 835 5.94 3.55 44.01
N LYS A 836 6.07 4.76 43.45
CA LYS A 836 5.98 6.01 44.23
C LYS A 836 4.61 6.10 44.93
N SER A 837 4.57 6.64 46.15
CA SER A 837 3.34 6.86 46.93
C SER A 837 2.33 7.78 46.21
N ALA A 838 1.15 8.02 46.78
CA ALA A 838 0.01 8.68 46.11
C ALA A 838 0.30 10.04 45.40
N GLY A 839 1.32 10.79 45.82
CA GLY A 839 1.82 11.97 45.08
C GLY A 839 2.61 11.65 43.80
N GLY A 840 2.70 10.37 43.42
CA GLY A 840 3.46 9.80 42.31
C GLY A 840 2.62 9.44 41.08
N VAL A 841 1.31 9.74 41.09
CA VAL A 841 0.50 9.81 39.86
C VAL A 841 0.91 11.07 39.10
N GLY A 842 1.79 10.89 38.12
CA GLY A 842 2.33 11.98 37.31
C GLY A 842 1.24 12.72 36.53
N GLN A 843 1.32 14.05 36.55
CA GLN A 843 0.49 14.94 35.73
C GLN A 843 -1.04 14.77 35.95
N ALA A 844 -1.44 14.51 37.19
CA ALA A 844 -2.85 14.34 37.58
C ALA A 844 -3.77 15.48 37.10
N GLU A 845 -3.31 16.73 37.10
CA GLU A 845 -4.09 17.88 36.61
C GLU A 845 -4.49 17.74 35.13
N GLY A 846 -3.54 17.45 34.24
CA GLY A 846 -3.81 17.22 32.82
C GLY A 846 -4.62 15.94 32.54
N GLY A 847 -4.63 14.98 33.48
CA GLY A 847 -5.55 13.84 33.45
C GLY A 847 -6.98 14.24 33.85
N ARG A 848 -7.13 15.07 34.89
CA ARG A 848 -8.43 15.58 35.37
C ARG A 848 -9.15 16.43 34.32
N GLU A 849 -8.40 17.18 33.51
CA GLU A 849 -8.96 17.94 32.37
C GLU A 849 -9.70 17.05 31.36
N TYR A 850 -9.33 15.76 31.27
CA TYR A 850 -10.02 14.78 30.42
C TYR A 850 -11.10 14.01 31.17
N ASN A 851 -10.78 13.45 32.35
CA ASN A 851 -11.74 12.71 33.17
C ASN A 851 -11.32 12.75 34.65
N ALA A 852 -11.79 13.77 35.38
CA ALA A 852 -11.52 13.93 36.80
C ALA A 852 -11.95 12.71 37.63
N VAL A 853 -13.13 12.15 37.35
CA VAL A 853 -13.67 11.01 38.09
C VAL A 853 -12.76 9.78 38.00
N LEU A 854 -12.22 9.49 36.81
CA LEU A 854 -11.26 8.40 36.60
C LEU A 854 -9.95 8.65 37.36
N VAL A 855 -9.40 9.87 37.28
CA VAL A 855 -8.11 10.19 37.88
C VAL A 855 -8.19 10.24 39.41
N ASP A 856 -9.24 10.83 39.97
CA ASP A 856 -9.44 10.88 41.43
C ASP A 856 -9.74 9.47 41.98
N SER A 857 -10.55 8.67 41.29
CA SER A 857 -10.78 7.26 41.67
C SER A 857 -9.48 6.43 41.62
N LEU A 858 -8.60 6.69 40.65
CA LEU A 858 -7.30 6.04 40.55
C LEU A 858 -6.34 6.49 41.67
N ILE A 859 -6.31 7.78 42.00
CA ILE A 859 -5.47 8.31 43.09
C ILE A 859 -5.90 7.70 44.43
N ASP A 860 -7.21 7.66 44.71
CA ASP A 860 -7.76 7.09 45.94
C ASP A 860 -7.50 5.58 46.03
N GLY A 861 -7.79 4.83 44.96
CA GLY A 861 -7.57 3.39 44.91
C GLY A 861 -6.10 3.01 44.99
N PHE A 862 -5.22 3.74 44.31
CA PHE A 862 -3.77 3.55 44.39
C PHE A 862 -3.22 3.91 45.80
N ALA A 863 -3.72 4.97 46.43
CA ALA A 863 -3.37 5.30 47.82
C ALA A 863 -3.85 4.23 48.82
N GLU A 864 -5.03 3.65 48.61
CA GLU A 864 -5.56 2.55 49.40
C GLU A 864 -4.73 1.26 49.22
N TRP A 865 -4.33 0.96 47.98
CA TRP A 865 -3.46 -0.17 47.65
C TRP A 865 -2.08 -0.05 48.32
N MET A 866 -1.42 1.11 48.20
CA MET A 866 -0.15 1.38 48.89
C MET A 866 -0.27 1.18 50.40
N LYS A 867 -1.33 1.71 51.04
CA LYS A 867 -1.57 1.52 52.50
C LYS A 867 -1.74 0.06 52.90
N LYS A 868 -2.40 -0.75 52.07
CA LYS A 868 -2.57 -2.20 52.31
C LYS A 868 -1.24 -2.95 52.17
N ARG A 869 -0.45 -2.62 51.14
CA ARG A 869 0.86 -3.22 50.85
C ARG A 869 1.89 -2.88 51.94
N ASP A 870 1.92 -1.63 52.38
CA ASP A 870 2.89 -1.10 53.36
C ASP A 870 2.47 -1.36 54.83
N GLY A 871 1.48 -2.22 55.07
CA GLY A 871 1.12 -2.69 56.41
C GLY A 871 0.31 -1.72 57.28
N GLY A 872 -0.31 -0.69 56.70
CA GLY A 872 -1.32 0.13 57.38
C GLY A 872 -0.81 1.04 58.50
N SER A 873 0.38 1.65 58.36
CA SER A 873 0.80 2.78 59.21
C SER A 873 0.67 4.10 58.46
N SER A 874 0.17 5.12 59.18
CA SER A 874 -0.28 6.43 58.69
C SER A 874 0.82 7.48 58.62
#